data_AF-A0A662B518-F1
#
_entry.id   AF-A0A662B518-F1
#
_cell.length_a   1.000
_cell.length_b   1.000
_cell.length_c   1.000
_cell.angle_alpha   90.00
_cell.angle_beta   90.00
_cell.angle_gamma   90.00
#
_symmetry.space_group_name_H-M   'P 1'
#
loop_
_entity.id
_entity.type
_entity.pdbx_description
1 polymer ?
#
loop_
_entity_poly.entity_id
_entity_poly.type
_entity_poly.pdbx_seq_one_letter_code
_entity_poly.pdbx_strand_id
1 'polypeptide(L)'
;MFYWSWHTDGNANWVMPDGTVANISEILEQYPDAVRDRDHAAWQNTPEGGVYWWDEPLFGYYRTTDDWILRKHAEMLADAGVDVVFFDCTNGSFTWKSSYQVLLEVWHQARLDGVEAPQVAFLLPFSPTDGALDQLHELYTELYKPGLYQDQWFMWEGKPLIMAYPEALKTRAGETAAMKFTATQAFYTINATCPSWGDNIGSLTFKLFPWNNSYAESVNGPPVAEKRIVDFNDNEKIQLTFDELPAGDYIWELSEGTDVVGVWKWTDSNDPVTSYFGGAQVNGNYESEIAYNPDLDFIPLTRGTNHVPVGIGAAPISQQLVDEIKNFFTYRPGQPDYVDGPSRNDHWGWLEASPQHGYAPKAEGGFEMATVGVAQNASDATGGHAGGFNTPLTYGRSYTKSEGQNTDPDAYLKGLNFQEQWNGVFDIDPDLIFITGWNEWIGGRWFDWDVQPFAFVDIYNAEKSRDIEPAKSWGSNGDVYYMQLINNVRRFKGMQKPDTVSAIKTIDMANSDSWADVKPEYRSYKGNTLHRNHPGQGPELVYTNNTGRNDITAAKVARDDDYVYFYVETENALTLKSDPGWMRLFIDMDRDKSTGWEGYDFVINRNSPGDSALVEKSISGWEWASAGKASYTVNEKSLVLKIKSSVLGMAIGERLNFEFKWSDNMQEDGNVMDFYVNGDVAPGARFNYVYTVNWTVDRYHYPELPQGTNHGLKCEQYAGSFDSIPVFNELKVINTHYLQRIELPETSPSDMALKYTGFIDVPEKNEYLFSLDADLSARLYIDGNLVVSSENGQGEQSGAIKLMPGKHLLRIEYITKEGNTPSLNLLMESTSISKNTIPESMLFKYNVLPEIMLTFKDEQNYFSEIDSVVIVKGEDADGTVDAIEIYDNDELYGQETASEFVLKNMEAGEYSIMARIIDNDGAENESNRLTFEVRSAFTVPGTILVEEFRKGNNVVIIESDDFDGGFSIKSTYGAADYPIDVGESGVYQLTFRVPSSTRSAIVKVKINGKEMTSVDVGNTGTDEPWYDVVAEITLSSGIQIIGFDFEGRITLHKVDISMASGINSEVKNILKVSPNPSSNEFLIRSQHPVSNIVVYDLLGNVADRSSQKESRFVSSIGAGLRPGMYVLVVTGQDGSKQSIKIIKK
;
A
#
# COMPACT_ATOMS: atom_id res chain seq x y z
N MET A 1 -14.89 17.20 -11.44
CA MET A 1 -14.72 16.30 -10.28
C MET A 1 -15.13 17.03 -9.01
N PHE A 2 -15.81 16.36 -8.09
CA PHE A 2 -16.20 16.91 -6.79
C PHE A 2 -14.99 17.05 -5.86
N TYR A 3 -14.90 18.14 -5.11
CA TYR A 3 -13.76 18.44 -4.23
C TYR A 3 -14.21 19.03 -2.90
N TRP A 4 -13.76 18.43 -1.80
CA TRP A 4 -14.11 18.86 -0.44
C TRP A 4 -13.16 19.94 0.08
N SER A 5 -13.73 21.07 0.49
CA SER A 5 -13.01 22.21 1.07
C SER A 5 -13.23 22.39 2.58
N TRP A 6 -13.83 21.40 3.24
CA TRP A 6 -14.37 21.54 4.60
C TRP A 6 -13.35 21.32 5.73
N HIS A 7 -12.15 20.81 5.46
CA HIS A 7 -11.11 20.55 6.47
C HIS A 7 -10.44 21.86 6.94
N THR A 8 -11.23 22.90 7.15
CA THR A 8 -10.83 24.24 7.60
C THR A 8 -10.53 24.24 9.09
N ASP A 9 -9.88 25.29 9.60
CA ASP A 9 -9.47 25.37 11.02
C ASP A 9 -10.60 25.13 12.03
N GLY A 10 -11.83 25.53 11.72
CA GLY A 10 -12.99 25.28 12.60
C GLY A 10 -13.27 23.77 12.78
N ASN A 11 -13.40 23.06 11.67
CA ASN A 11 -13.64 21.61 11.67
C ASN A 11 -12.38 20.81 12.04
N ALA A 12 -11.21 21.28 11.61
CA ALA A 12 -9.93 20.63 11.87
C ALA A 12 -9.54 20.67 13.35
N ASN A 13 -10.02 21.64 14.14
CA ASN A 13 -9.76 21.67 15.58
C ASN A 13 -10.66 20.73 16.39
N TRP A 14 -11.69 20.13 15.77
CA TRP A 14 -12.54 19.15 16.43
C TRP A 14 -11.77 17.84 16.63
N VAL A 15 -11.75 17.31 17.85
CA VAL A 15 -11.11 16.02 18.17
C VAL A 15 -11.96 15.29 19.21
N MET A 16 -11.68 14.01 19.42
CA MET A 16 -12.25 13.28 20.54
C MET A 16 -11.89 13.95 21.87
N PRO A 17 -12.66 13.74 22.96
CA PRO A 17 -12.39 14.32 24.28
C PRO A 17 -11.00 14.04 24.86
N ASP A 18 -10.34 12.96 24.44
CA ASP A 18 -8.96 12.62 24.82
C ASP A 18 -7.88 13.28 23.93
N GLY A 19 -8.29 14.09 22.95
CA GLY A 19 -7.40 14.78 22.00
C GLY A 19 -7.07 14.00 20.74
N THR A 20 -7.56 12.78 20.58
CA THR A 20 -7.27 11.92 19.42
C THR A 20 -8.15 12.23 18.20
N VAL A 21 -7.67 11.86 17.02
CA VAL A 21 -8.44 11.92 15.77
C VAL A 21 -9.52 10.83 15.80
N ALA A 22 -10.75 11.17 15.44
CA ALA A 22 -11.84 10.20 15.35
C ALA A 22 -11.78 9.42 14.04
N ASN A 23 -10.98 8.36 13.97
CA ASN A 23 -10.94 7.44 12.82
C ASN A 23 -12.00 6.32 12.99
N ILE A 24 -12.98 6.26 12.09
CA ILE A 24 -14.08 5.29 12.11
C ILE A 24 -13.56 3.87 11.93
N SER A 25 -12.66 3.64 10.97
CA SER A 25 -12.12 2.29 10.69
C SER A 25 -11.36 1.73 11.89
N GLU A 26 -10.49 2.53 12.52
CA GLU A 26 -9.75 2.13 13.74
C GLU A 26 -10.71 1.83 14.91
N ILE A 27 -11.71 2.70 15.14
CA ILE A 27 -12.70 2.52 16.21
C ILE A 27 -13.48 1.22 16.00
N LEU A 28 -13.90 0.93 14.77
CA LEU A 28 -14.71 -0.25 14.47
C LEU A 28 -13.89 -1.54 14.39
N GLU A 29 -12.61 -1.47 14.05
CA GLU A 29 -11.71 -2.61 14.17
C GLU A 29 -11.55 -3.03 15.64
N GLN A 30 -11.34 -2.05 16.53
CA GLN A 30 -11.19 -2.32 17.96
C GLN A 30 -12.52 -2.64 18.66
N TYR A 31 -13.61 -1.99 18.25
CA TYR A 31 -14.94 -2.09 18.84
C TYR A 31 -16.03 -2.31 17.77
N PRO A 32 -16.13 -3.51 17.17
CA PRO A 32 -17.07 -3.77 16.08
C PRO A 32 -18.55 -3.54 16.44
N ASP A 33 -18.93 -3.71 17.70
CA ASP A 33 -20.29 -3.49 18.17
C ASP A 33 -20.66 -2.01 18.32
N ALA A 34 -19.68 -1.08 18.26
CA ALA A 34 -19.91 0.35 18.42
C ALA A 34 -20.82 0.94 17.34
N VAL A 35 -20.85 0.37 16.12
CA VAL A 35 -21.79 0.78 15.07
C VAL A 35 -23.27 0.54 15.46
N ARG A 36 -23.53 -0.39 16.38
CA ARG A 36 -24.90 -0.76 16.82
C ARG A 36 -25.33 -0.07 18.11
N ASP A 37 -24.48 0.78 18.68
CA ASP A 37 -24.75 1.47 19.93
C ASP A 37 -24.25 2.93 19.86
N ARG A 38 -25.20 3.87 19.83
CA ARG A 38 -24.93 5.32 19.80
C ARG A 38 -24.11 5.77 21.01
N ASP A 39 -24.37 5.17 22.17
CA ASP A 39 -23.83 5.57 23.47
C ASP A 39 -22.62 4.69 23.86
N HIS A 40 -22.09 3.91 22.91
CA HIS A 40 -20.91 3.07 23.14
C HIS A 40 -19.71 3.91 23.59
N ALA A 41 -18.95 3.41 24.56
CA ALA A 41 -17.83 4.13 25.17
C ALA A 41 -16.74 4.53 24.16
N ALA A 42 -16.59 3.79 23.06
CA ALA A 42 -15.64 4.09 21.97
C ALA A 42 -15.94 5.43 21.27
N TRP A 43 -17.19 5.89 21.28
CA TRP A 43 -17.56 7.21 20.75
C TRP A 43 -17.30 8.35 21.75
N GLN A 44 -16.85 8.04 22.96
CA GLN A 44 -16.47 8.99 24.01
C GLN A 44 -17.54 10.04 24.37
N ASN A 45 -18.83 9.74 24.21
CA ASN A 45 -19.94 10.68 24.43
C ASN A 45 -19.85 11.97 23.58
N THR A 46 -19.21 11.87 22.41
CA THR A 46 -19.17 12.98 21.44
C THR A 46 -20.57 13.38 20.99
N PRO A 47 -20.84 14.68 20.80
CA PRO A 47 -22.13 15.16 20.32
C PRO A 47 -22.36 14.78 18.85
N GLU A 48 -23.62 14.93 18.44
CA GLU A 48 -24.04 14.82 17.04
C GLU A 48 -23.28 15.83 16.16
N GLY A 49 -23.01 15.47 14.89
CA GLY A 49 -22.41 16.38 13.91
C GLY A 49 -20.90 16.61 14.06
N GLY A 50 -20.19 15.75 14.82
CA GLY A 50 -18.72 15.78 14.92
C GLY A 50 -17.98 15.40 13.62
N VAL A 51 -16.64 15.52 13.63
CA VAL A 51 -15.78 15.29 12.44
C VAL A 51 -15.09 13.93 12.50
N TYR A 52 -15.58 12.95 11.74
CA TYR A 52 -15.07 11.58 11.79
C TYR A 52 -14.40 11.19 10.48
N TRP A 53 -13.13 10.81 10.55
CA TRP A 53 -12.36 10.34 9.40
C TRP A 53 -12.73 8.90 9.08
N TRP A 54 -13.07 8.57 7.83
CA TRP A 54 -13.39 7.17 7.49
C TRP A 54 -12.17 6.25 7.54
N ASP A 55 -10.98 6.79 7.25
CA ASP A 55 -9.66 6.14 7.34
C ASP A 55 -8.53 7.20 7.27
N GLU A 56 -7.25 6.80 7.33
CA GLU A 56 -6.09 7.72 7.22
C GLU A 56 -5.69 7.98 5.74
N PRO A 57 -5.71 9.23 5.26
CA PRO A 57 -5.16 9.59 3.95
C PRO A 57 -3.66 9.31 3.87
N LEU A 58 -3.13 9.08 2.67
CA LEU A 58 -1.69 8.92 2.45
C LEU A 58 -0.87 10.10 3.02
N PHE A 59 -1.43 11.31 2.93
CA PHE A 59 -0.80 12.53 3.44
C PHE A 59 -1.14 12.86 4.92
N GLY A 60 -1.81 11.95 5.62
CA GLY A 60 -2.22 12.07 7.02
C GLY A 60 -3.53 12.85 7.22
N TYR A 61 -3.96 13.05 8.46
CA TYR A 61 -5.18 13.79 8.82
C TYR A 61 -5.00 15.30 8.65
N TYR A 62 -5.02 15.78 7.41
CA TYR A 62 -4.62 17.15 7.08
C TYR A 62 -5.76 18.15 7.02
N ARG A 63 -5.38 19.43 6.96
CA ARG A 63 -6.29 20.57 6.73
C ARG A 63 -6.28 20.96 5.25
N THR A 64 -7.40 21.44 4.74
CA THR A 64 -7.53 21.94 3.35
C THR A 64 -6.94 23.36 3.17
N THR A 65 -6.01 23.72 4.06
CA THR A 65 -5.14 24.90 4.03
C THR A 65 -3.66 24.53 3.98
N ASP A 66 -3.33 23.23 4.02
CA ASP A 66 -1.97 22.71 3.90
C ASP A 66 -1.48 22.86 2.45
N ASP A 67 -0.64 23.88 2.23
CA ASP A 67 -0.12 24.26 0.91
C ASP A 67 0.67 23.13 0.23
N TRP A 68 1.39 22.33 1.01
CA TRP A 68 2.10 21.16 0.51
C TRP A 68 1.16 20.12 -0.10
N ILE A 69 0.01 19.87 0.54
CA ILE A 69 -0.97 18.90 0.04
C ILE A 69 -1.74 19.47 -1.13
N LEU A 70 -2.16 20.74 -1.06
CA LEU A 70 -2.84 21.39 -2.17
C LEU A 70 -1.96 21.40 -3.43
N ARG A 71 -0.63 21.50 -3.27
CA ARG A 71 0.34 21.31 -4.35
C ARG A 71 0.33 19.88 -4.89
N LYS A 72 0.37 18.85 -4.02
CA LYS A 72 0.25 17.45 -4.45
C LYS A 72 -1.07 17.16 -5.18
N HIS A 73 -2.18 17.74 -4.73
CA HIS A 73 -3.46 17.64 -5.42
C HIS A 73 -3.41 18.27 -6.82
N ALA A 74 -2.76 19.42 -6.99
CA ALA A 74 -2.59 20.04 -8.31
C ALA A 74 -1.87 19.09 -9.28
N GLU A 75 -0.76 18.49 -8.83
CA GLU A 75 0.07 17.56 -9.60
C GLU A 75 -0.70 16.28 -9.95
N MET A 76 -1.29 15.62 -8.95
CA MET A 76 -2.01 14.36 -9.14
C MET A 76 -3.24 14.51 -10.05
N LEU A 77 -4.00 15.59 -9.88
CA LEU A 77 -5.19 15.81 -10.69
C LEU A 77 -4.86 16.24 -12.12
N ALA A 78 -3.76 16.98 -12.32
CA ALA A 78 -3.23 17.26 -13.64
C ALA A 78 -2.78 15.96 -14.34
N ASP A 79 -2.04 15.09 -13.66
CA ASP A 79 -1.57 13.81 -14.20
C ASP A 79 -2.72 12.83 -14.50
N ALA A 80 -3.79 12.89 -13.72
CA ALA A 80 -5.03 12.18 -13.99
C ALA A 80 -5.82 12.75 -15.18
N GLY A 81 -5.50 13.96 -15.63
CA GLY A 81 -6.17 14.64 -16.75
C GLY A 81 -7.51 15.25 -16.37
N VAL A 82 -7.70 15.63 -15.10
CA VAL A 82 -8.92 16.27 -14.59
C VAL A 82 -8.96 17.73 -15.04
N ASP A 83 -10.00 18.12 -15.79
CA ASP A 83 -10.10 19.48 -16.33
C ASP A 83 -10.59 20.51 -15.30
N VAL A 84 -11.50 20.10 -14.41
CA VAL A 84 -12.17 21.00 -13.46
C VAL A 84 -12.54 20.29 -12.15
N VAL A 85 -12.35 21.01 -11.04
CA VAL A 85 -12.88 20.65 -9.72
C VAL A 85 -14.05 21.56 -9.32
N PHE A 86 -15.03 20.98 -8.64
CA PHE A 86 -16.20 21.68 -8.11
C PHE A 86 -16.13 21.66 -6.60
N PHE A 87 -15.98 22.84 -6.00
CA PHE A 87 -15.98 22.98 -4.54
C PHE A 87 -17.37 22.72 -3.99
N ASP A 88 -17.41 21.87 -2.97
CA ASP A 88 -18.63 21.61 -2.22
C ASP A 88 -19.01 22.80 -1.34
N CYS A 89 -20.03 23.53 -1.77
CA CYS A 89 -20.66 24.62 -1.03
C CYS A 89 -22.15 24.36 -0.84
N THR A 90 -22.55 23.09 -0.74
CA THR A 90 -23.98 22.71 -0.68
C THR A 90 -24.63 22.98 0.68
N ASN A 91 -23.85 23.28 1.72
CA ASN A 91 -24.33 23.44 3.10
C ASN A 91 -24.49 24.91 3.50
N GLY A 92 -25.73 25.32 3.72
CA GLY A 92 -26.05 26.65 4.25
C GLY A 92 -25.57 27.78 3.34
N SER A 93 -24.83 28.73 3.91
CA SER A 93 -24.20 29.86 3.22
C SER A 93 -22.67 29.73 3.14
N PHE A 94 -22.10 28.57 3.46
CA PHE A 94 -20.65 28.41 3.55
C PHE A 94 -20.03 28.21 2.17
N THR A 95 -19.04 29.03 1.84
CA THR A 95 -18.19 28.84 0.65
C THR A 95 -16.84 28.20 0.98
N TRP A 96 -16.50 28.11 2.27
CA TRP A 96 -15.21 27.65 2.78
C TRP A 96 -14.04 28.51 2.28
N LYS A 97 -14.26 29.83 2.28
CA LYS A 97 -13.32 30.84 1.76
C LYS A 97 -11.88 30.69 2.20
N SER A 98 -11.62 30.42 3.48
CA SER A 98 -10.25 30.21 3.95
C SER A 98 -9.53 29.07 3.24
N SER A 99 -10.24 28.01 2.85
CA SER A 99 -9.66 26.87 2.13
C SER A 99 -9.50 27.15 0.63
N TYR A 100 -10.57 27.58 -0.07
CA TYR A 100 -10.47 27.76 -1.52
C TYR A 100 -9.50 28.88 -1.91
N GLN A 101 -9.32 29.91 -1.05
CA GLN A 101 -8.35 30.97 -1.34
C GLN A 101 -6.91 30.46 -1.35
N VAL A 102 -6.53 29.65 -0.36
CA VAL A 102 -5.21 29.03 -0.31
C VAL A 102 -5.01 28.08 -1.49
N LEU A 103 -6.04 27.28 -1.84
CA LEU A 103 -5.99 26.42 -3.01
C LEU A 103 -5.76 27.21 -4.29
N LEU A 104 -6.54 28.28 -4.54
CA LEU A 104 -6.37 29.13 -5.72
C LEU A 104 -4.97 29.75 -5.80
N GLU A 105 -4.40 30.17 -4.68
CA GLU A 105 -3.03 30.69 -4.62
C GLU A 105 -1.99 29.62 -4.98
N VAL A 106 -2.07 28.45 -4.34
CA VAL A 106 -1.15 27.34 -4.57
C VAL A 106 -1.26 26.80 -6.00
N TRP A 107 -2.47 26.65 -6.52
CA TRP A 107 -2.70 26.16 -7.88
C TRP A 107 -2.34 27.19 -8.94
N HIS A 108 -2.44 28.49 -8.63
CA HIS A 108 -1.87 29.52 -9.50
C HIS A 108 -0.36 29.36 -9.62
N GLN A 109 0.33 29.18 -8.49
CA GLN A 109 1.77 28.96 -8.50
C GLN A 109 2.13 27.65 -9.22
N ALA A 110 1.38 26.56 -9.00
CA ALA A 110 1.57 25.30 -9.71
C ALA A 110 1.44 25.47 -11.24
N ARG A 111 0.45 26.25 -11.72
CA ARG A 111 0.30 26.59 -13.14
C ARG A 111 1.48 27.41 -13.68
N LEU A 112 2.01 28.36 -12.92
CA LEU A 112 3.22 29.10 -13.29
C LEU A 112 4.45 28.19 -13.37
N ASP A 113 4.49 27.13 -12.56
CA ASP A 113 5.55 26.11 -12.55
C ASP A 113 5.39 25.06 -13.67
N GLY A 114 4.29 25.11 -14.43
CA GLY A 114 4.01 24.26 -15.58
C GLY A 114 3.05 23.09 -15.31
N VAL A 115 2.48 23.00 -14.11
CA VAL A 115 1.42 22.02 -13.79
C VAL A 115 0.14 22.42 -14.51
N GLU A 116 -0.49 21.52 -15.25
CA GLU A 116 -1.83 21.73 -15.81
C GLU A 116 -2.91 21.54 -14.75
N ALA A 117 -2.77 22.24 -13.60
CA ALA A 117 -3.68 22.11 -12.46
C ALA A 117 -5.12 22.36 -12.89
N PRO A 118 -6.14 21.63 -12.37
CA PRO A 118 -7.52 21.78 -12.84
C PRO A 118 -8.06 23.21 -12.72
N GLN A 119 -9.06 23.55 -13.53
CA GLN A 119 -9.87 24.75 -13.33
C GLN A 119 -10.82 24.56 -12.13
N VAL A 120 -11.46 25.62 -11.67
CA VAL A 120 -12.39 25.58 -10.54
C VAL A 120 -13.78 26.09 -10.89
N ALA A 121 -14.78 25.51 -10.23
CA ALA A 121 -16.16 25.95 -10.19
C ALA A 121 -16.77 25.67 -8.79
N PHE A 122 -17.96 26.20 -8.53
CA PHE A 122 -18.64 26.03 -7.23
C PHE A 122 -19.95 25.28 -7.41
N LEU A 123 -20.19 24.27 -6.56
CA LEU A 123 -21.48 23.61 -6.41
C LEU A 123 -22.21 24.18 -5.18
N LEU A 124 -23.30 24.89 -5.45
CA LEU A 124 -24.14 25.53 -4.44
C LEU A 124 -25.33 24.63 -4.07
N PRO A 125 -26.14 24.97 -3.04
CA PRO A 125 -27.27 24.15 -2.60
C PRO A 125 -28.18 23.75 -3.76
N PHE A 126 -28.69 22.51 -3.73
CA PHE A 126 -29.56 21.95 -4.76
C PHE A 126 -30.99 22.54 -4.79
N SER A 127 -31.17 23.77 -4.30
CA SER A 127 -32.41 24.52 -4.36
C SER A 127 -32.14 26.02 -4.16
N PRO A 128 -33.05 26.92 -4.58
CA PRO A 128 -32.86 28.37 -4.43
C PRO A 128 -33.13 28.84 -2.98
N THR A 129 -32.11 28.74 -2.12
CA THR A 129 -32.16 29.16 -0.71
C THR A 129 -31.57 30.56 -0.49
N ASP A 130 -31.80 31.13 0.70
CA ASP A 130 -31.12 32.38 1.11
C ASP A 130 -29.60 32.19 1.28
N GLY A 131 -29.16 31.00 1.69
CA GLY A 131 -27.73 30.67 1.73
C GLY A 131 -27.08 30.69 0.35
N ALA A 132 -27.77 30.16 -0.67
CA ALA A 132 -27.30 30.23 -2.06
C ALA A 132 -27.22 31.68 -2.57
N LEU A 133 -28.14 32.55 -2.14
CA LEU A 133 -28.07 33.99 -2.45
C LEU A 133 -26.81 34.63 -1.85
N ASP A 134 -26.52 34.34 -0.59
CA ASP A 134 -25.34 34.86 0.10
C ASP A 134 -24.03 34.38 -0.54
N GLN A 135 -23.95 33.09 -0.88
CA GLN A 135 -22.78 32.51 -1.56
C GLN A 135 -22.58 33.13 -2.96
N LEU A 136 -23.65 33.27 -3.77
CA LEU A 136 -23.57 33.89 -5.08
C LEU A 136 -23.10 35.34 -5.00
N HIS A 137 -23.57 36.07 -3.99
CA HIS A 137 -23.12 37.43 -3.73
C HIS A 137 -21.64 37.47 -3.35
N GLU A 138 -21.23 36.72 -2.31
CA GLU A 138 -19.83 36.66 -1.83
C GLU A 138 -18.87 36.30 -2.95
N LEU A 139 -19.10 35.17 -3.64
CA LEU A 139 -18.26 34.68 -4.72
C LEU A 139 -18.14 35.72 -5.84
N TYR A 140 -19.26 36.31 -6.27
CA TYR A 140 -19.20 37.35 -7.28
C TYR A 140 -18.42 38.57 -6.81
N THR A 141 -18.71 39.11 -5.63
CA THR A 141 -18.13 40.38 -5.18
C THR A 141 -16.66 40.26 -4.81
N GLU A 142 -16.23 39.11 -4.30
CA GLU A 142 -14.91 38.96 -3.68
C GLU A 142 -13.91 38.15 -4.51
N LEU A 143 -14.38 37.25 -5.38
CA LEU A 143 -13.53 36.44 -6.25
C LEU A 143 -13.64 36.87 -7.71
N TYR A 144 -14.85 36.85 -8.27
CA TYR A 144 -15.04 37.01 -9.71
C TYR A 144 -14.98 38.47 -10.19
N LYS A 145 -15.69 39.39 -9.52
CA LYS A 145 -15.73 40.81 -9.91
C LYS A 145 -14.35 41.49 -9.82
N PRO A 146 -13.50 41.20 -8.82
CA PRO A 146 -12.14 41.74 -8.80
C PRO A 146 -11.20 41.05 -9.80
N GLY A 147 -11.58 39.90 -10.37
CA GLY A 147 -10.78 39.17 -11.35
C GLY A 147 -9.64 38.35 -10.75
N LEU A 148 -9.80 37.83 -9.53
CA LEU A 148 -8.76 37.03 -8.89
C LEU A 148 -8.69 35.64 -9.55
N TYR A 149 -7.48 35.22 -9.92
CA TYR A 149 -7.18 33.89 -10.49
C TYR A 149 -8.02 33.53 -11.73
N GLN A 150 -8.23 34.50 -12.63
CA GLN A 150 -9.02 34.34 -13.85
C GLN A 150 -8.59 33.17 -14.74
N ASP A 151 -7.30 32.82 -14.73
CA ASP A 151 -6.73 31.68 -15.45
C ASP A 151 -7.26 30.32 -14.96
N GLN A 152 -7.80 30.26 -13.75
CA GLN A 152 -8.33 29.05 -13.13
C GLN A 152 -9.86 28.92 -13.25
N TRP A 153 -10.58 29.94 -13.70
CA TRP A 153 -12.04 29.85 -13.78
C TRP A 153 -12.47 28.88 -14.87
N PHE A 154 -13.34 27.92 -14.53
CA PHE A 154 -13.93 27.05 -15.55
C PHE A 154 -14.97 27.83 -16.37
N MET A 155 -14.72 27.93 -17.67
CA MET A 155 -15.54 28.72 -18.60
C MET A 155 -16.46 27.79 -19.40
N TRP A 156 -17.77 28.09 -19.40
CA TRP A 156 -18.78 27.38 -20.17
C TRP A 156 -19.67 28.37 -20.91
N GLU A 157 -19.94 28.12 -22.19
CA GLU A 157 -20.69 29.04 -23.06
C GLU A 157 -20.13 30.49 -23.07
N GLY A 158 -18.81 30.62 -22.87
CA GLY A 158 -18.09 31.90 -22.87
C GLY A 158 -18.16 32.70 -21.57
N LYS A 159 -18.72 32.16 -20.49
CA LYS A 159 -18.78 32.78 -19.15
C LYS A 159 -18.29 31.83 -18.06
N PRO A 160 -17.91 32.32 -16.87
CA PRO A 160 -17.60 31.44 -15.75
C PRO A 160 -18.82 30.60 -15.40
N LEU A 161 -18.62 29.30 -15.21
CA LEU A 161 -19.70 28.38 -14.85
C LEU A 161 -19.89 28.33 -13.33
N ILE A 162 -21.14 28.26 -12.89
CA ILE A 162 -21.52 27.96 -11.51
C ILE A 162 -22.66 26.94 -11.47
N MET A 163 -22.54 25.91 -10.64
CA MET A 163 -23.61 24.94 -10.45
C MET A 163 -24.56 25.42 -9.36
N ALA A 164 -25.59 26.19 -9.77
CA ALA A 164 -26.50 26.85 -8.87
C ALA A 164 -27.85 27.14 -9.51
N TYR A 165 -28.87 27.31 -8.67
CA TYR A 165 -30.19 27.76 -9.08
C TYR A 165 -30.19 29.30 -9.20
N PRO A 166 -30.28 29.88 -10.42
CA PRO A 166 -30.32 31.34 -10.59
C PRO A 166 -31.57 31.97 -9.93
N GLU A 167 -32.59 31.18 -9.63
CA GLU A 167 -33.79 31.59 -8.89
C GLU A 167 -33.49 32.01 -7.43
N ALA A 168 -32.30 31.69 -6.89
CA ALA A 168 -31.86 32.19 -5.59
C ALA A 168 -31.62 33.71 -5.62
N LEU A 169 -31.24 34.28 -6.77
CA LEU A 169 -30.92 35.70 -6.90
C LEU A 169 -32.18 36.58 -6.76
N LYS A 170 -32.22 37.33 -5.65
CA LYS A 170 -33.29 38.28 -5.34
C LYS A 170 -32.71 39.48 -4.60
N THR A 171 -33.42 40.61 -4.66
CA THR A 171 -33.05 41.80 -3.90
C THR A 171 -33.22 41.56 -2.41
N ARG A 172 -32.30 42.07 -1.61
CA ARG A 172 -32.39 42.10 -0.14
C ARG A 172 -32.30 43.54 0.34
N ALA A 173 -33.27 43.98 1.12
CA ALA A 173 -33.17 45.26 1.83
C ALA A 173 -32.14 45.12 2.95
N GLY A 174 -31.29 46.12 3.15
CA GLY A 174 -30.32 46.12 4.23
C GLY A 174 -31.04 46.29 5.57
N GLU A 175 -30.75 45.40 6.52
CA GLU A 175 -31.25 45.48 7.89
C GLU A 175 -30.32 46.36 8.72
N THR A 176 -30.31 47.67 8.46
CA THR A 176 -29.44 48.63 9.16
C THR A 176 -30.13 49.20 10.39
N ALA A 177 -29.39 49.37 11.48
CA ALA A 177 -29.86 50.07 12.67
C ALA A 177 -29.13 51.41 12.77
N ALA A 178 -29.86 52.52 12.89
CA ALA A 178 -29.26 53.84 12.94
C ALA A 178 -29.93 54.75 13.97
N MET A 179 -29.18 55.68 14.55
CA MET A 179 -29.73 56.64 15.51
C MET A 179 -29.20 58.04 15.27
N LYS A 180 -30.11 58.98 15.03
CA LYS A 180 -29.81 60.41 15.00
C LYS A 180 -29.69 60.95 16.42
N PHE A 181 -28.61 61.68 16.70
CA PHE A 181 -28.39 62.39 17.95
C PHE A 181 -27.79 63.79 17.71
N THR A 182 -27.78 64.63 18.76
CA THR A 182 -27.12 65.94 18.75
C THR A 182 -25.97 65.94 19.75
N ALA A 183 -24.74 66.12 19.28
CA ALA A 183 -23.57 66.37 20.12
C ALA A 183 -23.56 67.83 20.58
N THR A 184 -23.62 68.07 21.89
CA THR A 184 -23.74 69.44 22.44
C THR A 184 -22.40 70.18 22.52
N GLN A 185 -21.29 69.46 22.44
CA GLN A 185 -19.92 69.96 22.40
C GLN A 185 -19.07 69.07 21.49
N ALA A 186 -17.80 69.42 21.28
CA ALA A 186 -16.89 68.58 20.52
C ALA A 186 -16.69 67.22 21.20
N PHE A 187 -16.60 66.15 20.42
CA PHE A 187 -16.62 64.77 20.91
C PHE A 187 -15.63 63.87 20.16
N TYR A 188 -15.30 62.74 20.78
CA TYR A 188 -14.17 61.89 20.37
C TYR A 188 -14.58 60.44 20.09
N THR A 189 -15.68 59.96 20.67
CA THR A 189 -16.11 58.56 20.54
C THR A 189 -17.62 58.43 20.73
N ILE A 190 -18.20 57.47 20.02
CA ILE A 190 -19.56 56.97 20.25
C ILE A 190 -19.52 55.45 20.39
N ASN A 191 -20.45 54.88 21.15
CA ASN A 191 -20.61 53.44 21.27
C ASN A 191 -22.05 52.99 21.05
N ALA A 192 -22.22 51.70 20.79
CA ALA A 192 -23.53 51.02 20.80
C ALA A 192 -23.38 49.66 21.47
N THR A 193 -24.35 49.24 22.28
CA THR A 193 -24.32 47.91 22.94
C THR A 193 -24.86 46.86 21.98
N CYS A 194 -24.01 45.92 21.57
CA CYS A 194 -24.32 44.96 20.50
C CYS A 194 -24.31 43.51 21.02
N PRO A 195 -25.43 42.78 20.91
CA PRO A 195 -25.46 41.33 21.15
C PRO A 195 -24.90 40.54 19.95
N SER A 196 -24.24 39.43 20.25
CA SER A 196 -23.89 38.31 19.34
C SER A 196 -24.55 37.01 19.79
N TRP A 197 -25.60 37.07 20.62
CA TRP A 197 -26.39 35.90 21.05
C TRP A 197 -25.58 34.80 21.77
N GLY A 198 -24.43 35.16 22.32
CA GLY A 198 -23.65 34.34 23.25
C GLY A 198 -22.55 33.49 22.62
N ASP A 199 -22.36 33.55 21.30
CA ASP A 199 -21.30 32.80 20.61
C ASP A 199 -19.97 33.59 20.50
N ASN A 200 -20.01 34.92 20.72
CA ASN A 200 -18.87 35.84 20.59
C ASN A 200 -18.24 35.83 19.19
N ILE A 201 -19.01 35.44 18.18
CA ILE A 201 -18.62 35.49 16.77
C ILE A 201 -19.57 36.44 16.03
N GLY A 202 -19.13 36.91 14.87
CA GLY A 202 -19.93 37.81 14.05
C GLY A 202 -19.42 39.24 14.06
N SER A 203 -19.64 39.90 12.94
CA SER A 203 -19.02 41.17 12.57
C SER A 203 -20.09 42.17 12.16
N LEU A 204 -19.80 43.45 12.30
CA LEU A 204 -20.64 44.52 11.74
C LEU A 204 -19.80 45.74 11.40
N THR A 205 -20.33 46.63 10.57
CA THR A 205 -19.69 47.89 10.22
C THR A 205 -20.38 49.05 10.93
N PHE A 206 -19.64 49.80 11.75
CA PHE A 206 -20.10 50.97 12.49
C PHE A 206 -19.67 52.25 11.79
N LYS A 207 -20.64 53.03 11.31
CA LYS A 207 -20.44 54.26 10.52
C LYS A 207 -21.05 55.47 11.24
N LEU A 208 -20.45 56.64 11.07
CA LEU A 208 -20.94 57.92 11.58
C LEU A 208 -21.01 58.95 10.45
N PHE A 209 -22.13 59.67 10.35
CA PHE A 209 -22.39 60.67 9.32
C PHE A 209 -22.87 61.99 9.96
N PRO A 210 -22.53 63.15 9.36
CA PRO A 210 -23.23 64.39 9.67
C PRO A 210 -24.71 64.27 9.28
N TRP A 211 -25.61 64.81 10.10
CA TRP A 211 -27.03 64.83 9.76
C TRP A 211 -27.33 65.84 8.65
N ASN A 212 -27.99 65.39 7.59
CA ASN A 212 -28.41 66.21 6.45
C ASN A 212 -29.90 66.01 6.17
N ASN A 213 -30.77 66.78 6.83
CA ASN A 213 -32.26 66.82 6.74
C ASN A 213 -33.05 65.51 6.98
N SER A 214 -32.60 64.37 6.46
CA SER A 214 -33.25 63.06 6.52
C SER A 214 -32.23 61.92 6.67
N TYR A 215 -32.69 60.73 7.03
CA TYR A 215 -31.86 59.51 7.07
C TYR A 215 -31.18 59.28 5.72
N ALA A 216 -31.95 59.20 4.63
CA ALA A 216 -31.45 58.89 3.31
C ALA A 216 -30.43 59.91 2.78
N GLU A 217 -30.65 61.21 2.99
CA GLU A 217 -29.69 62.26 2.58
C GLU A 217 -28.40 62.26 3.42
N SER A 218 -28.42 61.69 4.63
CA SER A 218 -27.25 61.59 5.50
C SER A 218 -26.38 60.38 5.14
N VAL A 219 -26.97 59.18 5.06
CA VAL A 219 -26.23 57.92 4.85
C VAL A 219 -25.79 57.71 3.40
N ASN A 220 -26.33 58.48 2.44
CA ASN A 220 -25.84 58.49 1.05
C ASN A 220 -24.56 59.35 0.86
N GLY A 221 -24.17 60.14 1.87
CA GLY A 221 -22.90 60.87 1.88
C GLY A 221 -21.73 60.02 2.41
N PRO A 222 -20.48 60.47 2.30
CA PRO A 222 -19.35 59.77 2.91
C PRO A 222 -19.43 59.85 4.46
N PRO A 223 -19.11 58.76 5.19
CA PRO A 223 -19.02 58.81 6.64
C PRO A 223 -17.85 59.69 7.09
N VAL A 224 -18.02 60.36 8.24
CA VAL A 224 -16.93 61.09 8.92
C VAL A 224 -16.07 60.16 9.78
N ALA A 225 -16.59 59.00 10.15
CA ALA A 225 -15.85 57.91 10.78
C ALA A 225 -16.50 56.57 10.45
N GLU A 226 -15.68 55.53 10.29
CA GLU A 226 -16.13 54.18 9.99
C GLU A 226 -15.16 53.16 10.60
N LYS A 227 -15.70 52.06 11.12
CA LYS A 227 -14.91 50.94 11.63
C LYS A 227 -15.66 49.62 11.43
N ARG A 228 -15.00 48.64 10.81
CA ARG A 228 -15.43 47.25 10.85
C ARG A 228 -15.06 46.66 12.20
N ILE A 229 -16.04 46.09 12.88
CA ILE A 229 -15.87 45.32 14.10
C ILE A 229 -15.98 43.84 13.72
N VAL A 230 -15.03 43.03 14.19
CA VAL A 230 -14.94 41.60 13.87
C VAL A 230 -14.94 40.82 15.18
N ASP A 231 -15.79 39.78 15.26
CA ASP A 231 -15.91 38.82 16.37
C ASP A 231 -15.91 39.49 17.76
N PHE A 232 -16.88 40.38 17.97
CA PHE A 232 -17.02 41.09 19.24
C PHE A 232 -17.70 40.21 20.30
N ASN A 233 -17.38 40.47 21.58
CA ASN A 233 -17.96 39.71 22.67
C ASN A 233 -19.46 40.00 22.81
N ASP A 234 -20.24 39.03 23.26
CA ASP A 234 -21.68 39.21 23.42
C ASP A 234 -22.00 40.36 24.39
N ASN A 235 -22.85 41.28 23.95
CA ASN A 235 -23.23 42.51 24.63
C ASN A 235 -22.11 43.54 24.78
N GLU A 236 -21.06 43.45 23.95
CA GLU A 236 -19.98 44.42 23.93
C GLU A 236 -20.49 45.81 23.52
N LYS A 237 -20.00 46.84 24.22
CA LYS A 237 -20.16 48.24 23.82
C LYS A 237 -19.11 48.57 22.77
N ILE A 238 -19.39 48.22 21.53
CA ILE A 238 -18.49 48.47 20.41
C ILE A 238 -18.31 49.99 20.21
N GLN A 239 -17.06 50.41 20.03
CA GLN A 239 -16.69 51.83 20.01
C GLN A 239 -16.22 52.27 18.62
N LEU A 240 -16.69 53.44 18.20
CA LEU A 240 -16.19 54.17 17.05
C LEU A 240 -15.48 55.44 17.55
N THR A 241 -14.15 55.42 17.53
CA THR A 241 -13.27 56.51 17.97
C THR A 241 -12.67 57.22 16.77
N PHE A 242 -12.56 58.54 16.84
CA PHE A 242 -12.10 59.41 15.75
C PHE A 242 -11.41 60.67 16.31
N ASP A 243 -10.76 61.42 15.42
CA ASP A 243 -10.27 62.77 15.74
C ASP A 243 -11.44 63.69 16.12
N GLU A 244 -11.19 64.70 16.98
CA GLU A 244 -12.22 65.59 17.52
C GLU A 244 -13.22 66.07 16.46
N LEU A 245 -14.49 65.69 16.61
CA LEU A 245 -15.58 66.18 15.78
C LEU A 245 -16.32 67.33 16.49
N PRO A 246 -16.73 68.39 15.76
CA PRO A 246 -17.40 69.54 16.37
C PRO A 246 -18.81 69.19 16.86
N ALA A 247 -19.35 70.01 17.76
CA ALA A 247 -20.75 69.97 18.15
C ALA A 247 -21.68 70.07 16.94
N GLY A 248 -22.77 69.31 16.91
CA GLY A 248 -23.69 69.26 15.77
C GLY A 248 -24.64 68.07 15.80
N ASP A 249 -25.49 67.98 14.77
CA ASP A 249 -26.37 66.83 14.56
C ASP A 249 -25.64 65.76 13.74
N TYR A 250 -25.70 64.52 14.21
CA TYR A 250 -25.08 63.36 13.57
C TYR A 250 -26.05 62.18 13.55
N ILE A 251 -25.75 61.20 12.72
CA ILE A 251 -26.39 59.89 12.73
C ILE A 251 -25.32 58.82 12.65
N TRP A 252 -25.40 57.84 13.54
CA TRP A 252 -24.60 56.63 13.41
C TRP A 252 -25.44 55.51 12.82
N GLU A 253 -24.79 54.58 12.11
CA GLU A 253 -25.39 53.40 11.50
C GLU A 253 -24.54 52.15 11.80
N LEU A 254 -25.22 51.08 12.17
CA LEU A 254 -24.70 49.72 12.20
C LEU A 254 -25.29 48.95 11.02
N SER A 255 -24.43 48.31 10.25
CA SER A 255 -24.77 47.65 8.98
C SER A 255 -23.87 46.44 8.73
N GLU A 256 -24.17 45.66 7.68
CA GLU A 256 -23.31 44.58 7.19
C GLU A 256 -22.99 43.52 8.26
N GLY A 257 -24.03 43.12 9.01
CA GLY A 257 -23.92 42.08 10.02
C GLY A 257 -23.53 40.73 9.40
N THR A 258 -22.62 40.01 10.04
CA THR A 258 -22.37 38.58 9.80
C THR A 258 -22.82 37.79 11.02
N ASP A 259 -23.30 36.56 10.81
CA ASP A 259 -23.93 35.74 11.85
C ASP A 259 -25.13 36.43 12.52
N VAL A 260 -25.50 36.00 13.72
CA VAL A 260 -26.62 36.54 14.49
C VAL A 260 -26.12 37.68 15.37
N VAL A 261 -25.92 38.85 14.76
CA VAL A 261 -25.51 40.08 15.44
C VAL A 261 -26.61 41.13 15.46
N GLY A 262 -26.50 42.11 16.35
CA GLY A 262 -27.50 43.16 16.44
C GLY A 262 -27.12 44.33 17.33
N VAL A 263 -28.13 45.08 17.75
CA VAL A 263 -28.00 46.18 18.71
C VAL A 263 -29.15 46.15 19.72
N TRP A 264 -28.86 46.46 20.98
CA TRP A 264 -29.90 46.59 22.01
C TRP A 264 -30.73 47.86 21.80
N LYS A 265 -32.05 47.73 21.92
CA LYS A 265 -32.99 48.84 21.79
C LYS A 265 -33.88 48.96 23.01
N TRP A 266 -33.79 50.10 23.71
CA TRP A 266 -34.74 50.50 24.74
C TRP A 266 -36.12 50.72 24.14
N THR A 267 -37.09 49.90 24.51
CA THR A 267 -38.47 49.98 24.02
C THR A 267 -39.26 51.14 24.63
N ASP A 268 -38.79 51.67 25.75
CA ASP A 268 -39.46 52.69 26.56
C ASP A 268 -38.65 54.00 26.70
N SER A 269 -37.55 54.15 25.95
CA SER A 269 -36.76 55.39 25.95
C SER A 269 -37.56 56.56 25.38
N ASN A 270 -37.48 57.70 26.06
CA ASN A 270 -38.06 58.99 25.64
C ASN A 270 -36.98 60.08 25.45
N ASP A 271 -35.71 59.69 25.35
CA ASP A 271 -34.61 60.64 25.12
C ASP A 271 -34.77 61.32 23.74
N PRO A 272 -34.29 62.56 23.56
CA PRO A 272 -34.52 63.38 22.35
C PRO A 272 -33.61 62.96 21.18
N VAL A 273 -33.64 61.68 20.82
CA VAL A 273 -32.96 61.08 19.68
C VAL A 273 -34.00 60.45 18.75
N THR A 274 -33.59 60.02 17.55
CA THR A 274 -34.51 59.35 16.61
C THR A 274 -33.84 58.14 16.01
N SER A 275 -34.46 56.97 16.20
CA SER A 275 -33.93 55.70 15.72
C SER A 275 -34.60 55.25 14.42
N TYR A 276 -33.83 54.59 13.57
CA TYR A 276 -34.24 54.07 12.27
C TYR A 276 -33.81 52.61 12.14
N PHE A 277 -34.67 51.81 11.50
CA PHE A 277 -34.34 50.45 11.08
C PHE A 277 -34.66 50.26 9.60
N GLY A 278 -33.70 49.81 8.79
CA GLY A 278 -33.85 49.72 7.34
C GLY A 278 -34.25 51.06 6.70
N GLY A 279 -33.81 52.17 7.29
CA GLY A 279 -34.15 53.55 6.91
C GLY A 279 -35.54 54.06 7.29
N ALA A 280 -36.40 53.23 7.89
CA ALA A 280 -37.69 53.67 8.44
C ALA A 280 -37.55 54.05 9.91
N GLN A 281 -38.19 55.14 10.33
CA GLN A 281 -38.20 55.54 11.75
C GLN A 281 -38.91 54.48 12.60
N VAL A 282 -38.31 54.10 13.73
CA VAL A 282 -38.85 53.09 14.66
C VAL A 282 -39.11 53.68 16.05
N ASN A 283 -39.99 53.01 16.82
CA ASN A 283 -40.21 53.34 18.23
C ASN A 283 -39.10 52.75 19.12
N GLY A 284 -38.84 53.44 20.23
CA GLY A 284 -37.73 53.14 21.13
C GLY A 284 -36.40 53.66 20.59
N ASN A 285 -35.34 53.58 21.39
CA ASN A 285 -34.02 54.05 21.00
C ASN A 285 -32.91 53.05 21.28
N TYR A 286 -31.93 52.99 20.39
CA TYR A 286 -30.78 52.09 20.53
C TYR A 286 -29.90 52.48 21.71
N GLU A 287 -29.37 51.49 22.42
CA GLU A 287 -28.50 51.69 23.58
C GLU A 287 -27.14 52.21 23.11
N SER A 288 -26.84 53.48 23.42
CA SER A 288 -25.68 54.18 22.88
C SER A 288 -25.22 55.31 23.80
N GLU A 289 -23.92 55.56 23.83
CA GLU A 289 -23.27 56.56 24.68
C GLU A 289 -22.24 57.35 23.89
N ILE A 290 -21.97 58.58 24.33
CA ILE A 290 -21.04 59.52 23.70
C ILE A 290 -19.97 59.96 24.71
N ALA A 291 -18.72 60.07 24.29
CA ALA A 291 -17.63 60.64 25.08
C ALA A 291 -17.17 61.98 24.50
N TYR A 292 -17.23 63.02 25.33
CA TYR A 292 -16.84 64.39 24.97
C TYR A 292 -15.40 64.77 25.35
N ASN A 293 -14.64 63.81 25.87
CA ASN A 293 -13.23 63.97 26.21
C ASN A 293 -12.43 62.74 25.70
N PRO A 294 -11.10 62.88 25.52
CA PRO A 294 -10.25 61.77 25.11
C PRO A 294 -10.07 60.69 26.18
N ASP A 295 -10.45 60.96 27.45
CA ASP A 295 -10.36 60.01 28.57
C ASP A 295 -11.52 59.00 28.57
N LEU A 296 -12.42 59.06 27.58
CA LEU A 296 -13.55 58.15 27.38
C LEU A 296 -14.58 58.15 28.52
N ASP A 297 -14.83 59.30 29.15
CA ASP A 297 -15.95 59.43 30.08
C ASP A 297 -17.29 59.43 29.31
N PHE A 298 -17.92 58.25 29.22
CA PHE A 298 -19.16 58.06 28.47
C PHE A 298 -20.39 58.66 29.18
N ILE A 299 -21.20 59.36 28.41
CA ILE A 299 -22.51 59.88 28.80
C ILE A 299 -23.59 59.17 27.98
N PRO A 300 -24.64 58.59 28.60
CA PRO A 300 -25.71 57.94 27.85
C PRO A 300 -26.46 58.93 26.95
N LEU A 301 -26.55 58.60 25.65
CA LEU A 301 -27.45 59.25 24.70
C LEU A 301 -28.89 58.75 24.92
N THR A 302 -29.05 57.51 25.36
CA THR A 302 -30.34 56.88 25.60
C THR A 302 -30.39 56.17 26.94
N ARG A 303 -31.58 56.14 27.54
CA ARG A 303 -31.90 55.45 28.80
C ARG A 303 -33.26 54.77 28.67
N GLY A 304 -33.40 53.61 29.28
CA GLY A 304 -34.66 52.87 29.35
C GLY A 304 -34.65 51.86 30.51
N THR A 305 -35.77 51.16 30.69
CA THR A 305 -35.87 50.07 31.67
C THR A 305 -36.09 48.71 31.02
N ASN A 306 -36.58 48.68 29.78
CA ASN A 306 -36.81 47.44 29.03
C ASN A 306 -36.16 47.54 27.65
N HIS A 307 -35.19 46.70 27.37
CA HIS A 307 -34.58 46.58 26.04
C HIS A 307 -34.94 45.26 25.34
N VAL A 308 -34.90 45.29 24.01
CA VAL A 308 -35.01 44.11 23.14
C VAL A 308 -33.85 44.13 22.15
N PRO A 309 -33.32 42.98 21.73
CA PRO A 309 -32.29 42.95 20.72
C PRO A 309 -32.93 43.16 19.34
N VAL A 310 -32.25 43.90 18.46
CA VAL A 310 -32.64 44.08 17.07
C VAL A 310 -31.54 43.51 16.19
N GLY A 311 -31.84 42.47 15.42
CA GLY A 311 -30.90 41.84 14.50
C GLY A 311 -30.50 42.79 13.37
N ILE A 312 -29.24 42.72 12.98
CA ILE A 312 -28.66 43.45 11.86
C ILE A 312 -28.19 42.41 10.86
N GLY A 313 -28.93 42.26 9.76
CA GLY A 313 -28.63 41.31 8.71
C GLY A 313 -27.52 41.75 7.75
N ALA A 314 -27.24 40.86 6.80
CA ALA A 314 -26.23 41.04 5.77
C ALA A 314 -26.53 42.22 4.83
N ALA A 315 -25.52 42.62 4.07
CA ALA A 315 -25.55 43.81 3.21
C ALA A 315 -26.77 43.82 2.24
N PRO A 316 -27.29 45.01 1.90
CA PRO A 316 -28.35 45.15 0.91
C PRO A 316 -27.90 44.62 -0.46
N ILE A 317 -28.75 43.85 -1.12
CA ILE A 317 -28.54 43.38 -2.50
C ILE A 317 -29.50 44.16 -3.40
N SER A 318 -28.95 45.05 -4.23
CA SER A 318 -29.71 45.89 -5.16
C SER A 318 -30.16 45.11 -6.41
N GLN A 319 -31.20 45.57 -7.10
CA GLN A 319 -31.61 44.96 -8.37
C GLN A 319 -30.50 45.03 -9.43
N GLN A 320 -29.71 46.11 -9.45
CA GLN A 320 -28.56 46.22 -10.34
C GLN A 320 -27.55 45.09 -10.09
N LEU A 321 -27.24 44.81 -8.82
CA LEU A 321 -26.29 43.75 -8.47
C LEU A 321 -26.83 42.37 -8.81
N VAL A 322 -28.13 42.13 -8.58
CA VAL A 322 -28.82 40.91 -9.03
C VAL A 322 -28.65 40.71 -10.54
N ASP A 323 -28.90 41.75 -11.33
CA ASP A 323 -28.79 41.70 -12.78
C ASP A 323 -27.33 41.52 -13.24
N GLU A 324 -26.36 42.13 -12.54
CA GLU A 324 -24.93 41.93 -12.77
C GLU A 324 -24.54 40.46 -12.59
N ILE A 325 -24.85 39.87 -11.42
CA ILE A 325 -24.50 38.48 -11.09
C ILE A 325 -25.17 37.52 -12.07
N LYS A 326 -26.47 37.70 -12.30
CA LYS A 326 -27.27 36.84 -13.19
C LYS A 326 -26.74 36.80 -14.62
N ASN A 327 -26.18 37.90 -15.11
CA ASN A 327 -25.63 37.98 -16.46
C ASN A 327 -24.15 37.55 -16.53
N PHE A 328 -23.45 37.52 -15.41
CA PHE A 328 -22.03 37.19 -15.34
C PHE A 328 -21.75 35.70 -15.51
N PHE A 329 -22.53 34.83 -14.87
CA PHE A 329 -22.31 33.38 -14.89
C PHE A 329 -23.11 32.64 -15.98
N THR A 330 -22.60 31.47 -16.36
CA THR A 330 -23.40 30.39 -16.93
C THR A 330 -23.88 29.49 -15.79
N TYR A 331 -25.20 29.35 -15.66
CA TYR A 331 -25.82 28.55 -14.60
C TYR A 331 -26.15 27.14 -15.08
N ARG A 332 -25.86 26.15 -14.25
CA ARG A 332 -26.32 24.76 -14.39
C ARG A 332 -26.84 24.27 -13.04
N PRO A 333 -28.17 24.34 -12.78
CA PRO A 333 -28.70 23.91 -11.50
C PRO A 333 -28.44 22.41 -11.27
N GLY A 334 -28.00 22.05 -10.06
CA GLY A 334 -27.75 20.65 -9.71
C GLY A 334 -29.05 19.87 -9.52
N GLN A 335 -29.11 18.63 -10.01
CA GLN A 335 -30.19 17.68 -9.74
C GLN A 335 -29.94 16.96 -8.39
N PRO A 336 -30.83 17.07 -7.38
CA PRO A 336 -30.66 16.45 -6.06
C PRO A 336 -31.20 15.01 -6.00
N ASP A 337 -30.89 14.17 -6.98
CA ASP A 337 -31.38 12.79 -6.97
C ASP A 337 -30.43 11.83 -7.68
N TYR A 338 -30.47 10.56 -7.27
CA TYR A 338 -29.58 9.50 -7.77
C TYR A 338 -30.22 8.58 -8.82
N VAL A 339 -31.53 8.69 -9.06
CA VAL A 339 -32.33 7.68 -9.78
C VAL A 339 -33.12 8.30 -10.95
N ASP A 340 -33.79 9.43 -10.74
CA ASP A 340 -34.79 9.98 -11.67
C ASP A 340 -34.18 10.79 -12.83
N GLY A 341 -32.85 10.96 -12.86
CA GLY A 341 -32.16 11.75 -13.88
C GLY A 341 -32.57 13.25 -13.88
N PRO A 342 -32.33 13.99 -14.97
CA PRO A 342 -32.64 15.42 -15.04
C PRO A 342 -34.15 15.70 -15.07
N SER A 343 -34.65 16.47 -14.10
CA SER A 343 -36.02 17.01 -14.12
C SER A 343 -36.18 18.30 -14.94
N ARG A 344 -35.07 18.94 -15.34
CA ARG A 344 -35.02 20.12 -16.22
C ARG A 344 -33.95 19.93 -17.28
N ASN A 345 -34.12 20.59 -18.43
CA ASN A 345 -33.19 20.50 -19.55
C ASN A 345 -31.84 21.20 -19.31
N ASP A 346 -31.74 22.04 -18.27
CA ASP A 346 -30.51 22.75 -17.88
C ASP A 346 -29.82 22.12 -16.66
N HIS A 347 -30.33 20.98 -16.19
CA HIS A 347 -29.75 20.29 -15.04
C HIS A 347 -28.44 19.60 -15.38
N TRP A 348 -27.51 19.71 -14.44
CA TRP A 348 -26.35 18.85 -14.31
C TRP A 348 -26.53 17.93 -13.08
N GLY A 349 -26.16 16.67 -13.21
CA GLY A 349 -26.14 15.70 -12.11
C GLY A 349 -25.01 15.92 -11.10
N TRP A 350 -25.10 15.27 -9.95
CA TRP A 350 -24.01 15.23 -8.96
C TRP A 350 -23.52 13.80 -8.76
N LEU A 351 -24.44 12.89 -8.40
CA LEU A 351 -24.21 11.47 -8.16
C LEU A 351 -25.41 10.68 -8.67
N GLU A 352 -25.18 9.53 -9.32
CA GLU A 352 -26.25 8.61 -9.74
C GLU A 352 -25.93 7.14 -9.44
N ALA A 353 -26.99 6.33 -9.34
CA ALA A 353 -26.92 4.88 -9.39
C ALA A 353 -27.07 4.40 -10.85
N SER A 354 -26.37 3.32 -11.21
CA SER A 354 -26.45 2.74 -12.55
C SER A 354 -27.91 2.36 -12.94
N PRO A 355 -28.32 2.48 -14.22
CA PRO A 355 -27.57 3.05 -15.33
C PRO A 355 -27.51 4.58 -15.27
N GLN A 356 -26.46 5.13 -15.89
CA GLN A 356 -26.24 6.58 -15.95
C GLN A 356 -27.23 7.30 -16.87
N HIS A 357 -27.57 8.53 -16.53
CA HIS A 357 -28.33 9.43 -17.40
C HIS A 357 -27.42 10.47 -18.07
N GLY A 358 -27.85 10.90 -19.26
CA GLY A 358 -27.31 12.09 -19.90
C GLY A 358 -28.02 13.34 -19.40
N TYR A 359 -27.24 14.34 -19.00
CA TYR A 359 -27.68 15.62 -18.46
C TYR A 359 -27.47 16.76 -19.46
N ALA A 360 -28.35 17.76 -19.38
CA ALA A 360 -28.42 18.90 -20.29
C ALA A 360 -28.32 18.48 -21.79
N PRO A 361 -29.40 17.94 -22.39
CA PRO A 361 -29.37 17.48 -23.77
C PRO A 361 -29.08 18.63 -24.75
N LYS A 362 -28.16 18.39 -25.69
CA LYS A 362 -27.73 19.37 -26.69
C LYS A 362 -28.67 19.41 -27.88
N ALA A 363 -28.80 20.58 -28.51
CA ALA A 363 -29.71 20.77 -29.66
C ALA A 363 -29.30 19.91 -30.87
N GLU A 364 -28.00 19.71 -31.07
CA GLU A 364 -27.39 18.88 -32.12
C GLU A 364 -27.37 17.37 -31.80
N GLY A 365 -27.83 16.96 -30.61
CA GLY A 365 -27.76 15.60 -30.11
C GLY A 365 -26.59 15.38 -29.14
N GLY A 366 -26.72 14.35 -28.29
CA GLY A 366 -25.82 14.10 -27.18
C GLY A 366 -26.16 14.93 -25.94
N PHE A 367 -25.27 14.87 -24.95
CA PHE A 367 -25.46 15.47 -23.63
C PHE A 367 -24.23 16.27 -23.23
N GLU A 368 -24.42 17.33 -22.46
CA GLU A 368 -23.27 18.06 -21.89
C GLU A 368 -22.57 17.23 -20.84
N MET A 369 -23.31 16.46 -20.02
CA MET A 369 -22.73 15.80 -18.86
C MET A 369 -23.31 14.42 -18.56
N ALA A 370 -22.52 13.55 -17.93
CA ALA A 370 -22.99 12.39 -17.17
C ALA A 370 -22.21 12.28 -15.85
N THR A 371 -22.70 11.49 -14.88
CA THR A 371 -22.04 11.36 -13.57
C THR A 371 -21.34 10.01 -13.44
N VAL A 372 -20.36 9.92 -12.54
CA VAL A 372 -19.73 8.66 -12.17
C VAL A 372 -19.49 8.66 -10.67
N GLY A 373 -20.11 7.71 -9.98
CA GLY A 373 -19.95 7.51 -8.54
C GLY A 373 -19.05 6.32 -8.20
N VAL A 374 -18.09 6.51 -7.31
CA VAL A 374 -17.27 5.39 -6.78
C VAL A 374 -18.11 4.46 -5.89
N ALA A 375 -18.99 5.06 -5.10
CA ALA A 375 -19.98 4.41 -4.24
C ALA A 375 -21.18 5.36 -4.05
N GLN A 376 -22.30 4.85 -3.55
CA GLN A 376 -23.51 5.63 -3.29
C GLN A 376 -24.03 5.28 -1.89
N ASN A 377 -24.31 6.30 -1.08
CA ASN A 377 -25.02 6.18 0.19
C ASN A 377 -26.52 5.93 -0.03
N ALA A 378 -26.84 4.94 -0.86
CA ALA A 378 -28.17 4.53 -1.26
C ALA A 378 -28.25 3.00 -1.33
N SER A 379 -29.45 2.45 -1.24
CA SER A 379 -29.69 1.00 -1.30
C SER A 379 -31.08 0.72 -1.88
N ASP A 380 -31.36 -0.54 -2.20
CA ASP A 380 -32.73 -0.94 -2.58
C ASP A 380 -33.75 -0.62 -1.47
N ALA A 381 -33.31 -0.68 -0.20
CA ALA A 381 -34.17 -0.37 0.95
C ALA A 381 -34.57 1.10 1.03
N THR A 382 -33.75 2.02 0.50
CA THR A 382 -34.06 3.45 0.37
C THR A 382 -34.70 3.80 -0.97
N GLY A 383 -35.06 2.79 -1.78
CA GLY A 383 -35.55 2.99 -3.14
C GLY A 383 -34.49 3.54 -4.11
N GLY A 384 -33.20 3.44 -3.76
CA GLY A 384 -32.10 4.03 -4.51
C GLY A 384 -31.80 5.50 -4.16
N HIS A 385 -32.55 6.10 -3.24
CA HIS A 385 -32.30 7.48 -2.79
C HIS A 385 -31.30 7.54 -1.63
N ALA A 386 -30.78 8.75 -1.38
CA ALA A 386 -29.80 9.01 -0.33
C ALA A 386 -30.30 8.60 1.07
N GLY A 387 -29.39 8.03 1.86
CA GLY A 387 -29.58 7.65 3.26
C GLY A 387 -28.24 7.59 3.99
N GLY A 388 -28.20 6.98 5.18
CA GLY A 388 -26.95 6.75 5.90
C GLY A 388 -26.10 5.70 5.18
N PHE A 389 -24.81 5.97 4.93
CA PHE A 389 -23.90 5.04 4.27
C PHE A 389 -23.67 3.78 5.10
N ASN A 390 -23.74 3.88 6.43
CA ASN A 390 -23.70 2.75 7.36
C ASN A 390 -24.99 1.89 7.34
N THR A 391 -26.00 2.21 6.52
CA THR A 391 -27.14 1.30 6.25
C THR A 391 -26.63 -0.01 5.63
N PRO A 392 -27.15 -1.18 6.03
CA PRO A 392 -26.81 -2.44 5.37
C PRO A 392 -27.09 -2.40 3.86
N LEU A 393 -26.20 -3.02 3.07
CA LEU A 393 -26.35 -3.16 1.61
C LEU A 393 -26.48 -1.84 0.83
N THR A 394 -25.89 -0.76 1.35
CA THR A 394 -25.63 0.43 0.52
C THR A 394 -24.68 0.09 -0.61
N TYR A 395 -24.83 0.76 -1.75
CA TYR A 395 -24.05 0.53 -2.96
C TYR A 395 -22.60 0.97 -2.76
N GLY A 396 -21.80 0.11 -2.14
CA GLY A 396 -20.40 0.37 -1.88
C GLY A 396 -19.52 0.19 -3.12
N ARG A 397 -18.21 0.35 -2.92
CA ARG A 397 -17.17 0.21 -3.95
C ARG A 397 -17.19 -1.12 -4.69
N SER A 398 -17.63 -2.20 -4.04
CA SER A 398 -17.69 -3.54 -4.62
C SER A 398 -19.09 -3.98 -5.05
N TYR A 399 -20.08 -3.08 -4.99
CA TYR A 399 -21.41 -3.31 -5.53
C TYR A 399 -21.44 -3.18 -7.06
N THR A 400 -22.31 -3.95 -7.71
CA THR A 400 -22.77 -3.66 -9.08
C THR A 400 -24.27 -3.89 -9.17
N LYS A 401 -24.97 -3.21 -10.07
CA LYS A 401 -26.39 -3.45 -10.31
C LYS A 401 -26.66 -4.85 -10.84
N SER A 402 -25.72 -5.39 -11.61
CA SER A 402 -25.85 -6.70 -12.25
C SER A 402 -25.63 -7.87 -11.28
N GLU A 403 -24.70 -7.75 -10.34
CA GLU A 403 -24.28 -8.85 -9.46
C GLU A 403 -24.56 -8.61 -7.97
N GLY A 404 -24.95 -7.39 -7.59
CA GLY A 404 -25.12 -7.00 -6.19
C GLY A 404 -23.79 -6.73 -5.49
N GLN A 405 -23.80 -6.82 -4.16
CA GLN A 405 -22.63 -6.57 -3.30
C GLN A 405 -21.69 -7.79 -3.29
N ASN A 406 -20.42 -7.60 -3.66
CA ASN A 406 -19.38 -8.60 -3.42
C ASN A 406 -18.94 -8.54 -1.94
N THR A 407 -18.87 -9.69 -1.27
CA THR A 407 -18.55 -9.80 0.16
C THR A 407 -17.15 -10.35 0.44
N ASP A 408 -16.33 -10.57 -0.59
CA ASP A 408 -14.93 -10.94 -0.38
C ASP A 408 -14.22 -9.81 0.40
N PRO A 409 -13.36 -10.11 1.40
CA PRO A 409 -12.73 -9.10 2.25
C PRO A 409 -12.00 -8.00 1.46
N ASP A 410 -11.40 -8.34 0.32
CA ASP A 410 -10.63 -7.43 -0.53
C ASP A 410 -11.42 -6.95 -1.76
N ALA A 411 -12.74 -7.19 -1.82
CA ALA A 411 -13.55 -6.79 -2.96
C ALA A 411 -13.55 -5.27 -3.17
N TYR A 412 -13.46 -4.50 -2.09
CA TYR A 412 -13.38 -3.04 -2.11
C TYR A 412 -12.12 -2.52 -2.82
N LEU A 413 -11.11 -3.34 -3.09
CA LEU A 413 -9.93 -2.94 -3.87
C LEU A 413 -10.15 -3.01 -5.39
N LYS A 414 -11.25 -3.61 -5.84
CA LYS A 414 -11.52 -3.87 -7.27
C LYS A 414 -12.26 -2.73 -7.98
N GLY A 415 -12.91 -1.83 -7.24
CA GLY A 415 -13.68 -0.70 -7.79
C GLY A 415 -14.75 -1.10 -8.81
N LEU A 416 -15.50 -2.18 -8.52
CA LEU A 416 -16.49 -2.73 -9.44
C LEU A 416 -17.62 -1.73 -9.74
N ASN A 417 -18.12 -1.05 -8.70
CA ASN A 417 -19.15 -0.03 -8.85
C ASN A 417 -18.64 1.12 -9.72
N PHE A 418 -17.43 1.60 -9.42
CA PHE A 418 -16.81 2.68 -10.17
C PHE A 418 -16.69 2.32 -11.66
N GLN A 419 -16.26 1.09 -11.98
CA GLN A 419 -16.15 0.64 -13.36
C GLN A 419 -17.50 0.47 -14.06
N GLU A 420 -18.53 -0.03 -13.38
CA GLU A 420 -19.88 -0.17 -13.97
C GLU A 420 -20.45 1.20 -14.34
N GLN A 421 -20.24 2.21 -13.49
CA GLN A 421 -20.65 3.59 -13.75
C GLN A 421 -19.87 4.19 -14.94
N TRP A 422 -18.55 3.95 -15.03
CA TRP A 422 -17.73 4.33 -16.18
C TRP A 422 -18.20 3.69 -17.49
N ASN A 423 -18.57 2.41 -17.45
CA ASN A 423 -19.08 1.72 -18.63
C ASN A 423 -20.37 2.37 -19.14
N GLY A 424 -21.26 2.78 -18.23
CA GLY A 424 -22.48 3.51 -18.58
C GLY A 424 -22.20 4.86 -19.26
N VAL A 425 -21.22 5.64 -18.78
CA VAL A 425 -20.91 6.94 -19.41
C VAL A 425 -20.18 6.82 -20.74
N PHE A 426 -19.42 5.75 -20.99
CA PHE A 426 -18.81 5.52 -22.31
C PHE A 426 -19.87 5.31 -23.40
N ASP A 427 -21.02 4.74 -23.07
CA ASP A 427 -22.15 4.60 -24.02
C ASP A 427 -22.88 5.93 -24.27
N ILE A 428 -22.85 6.86 -23.30
CA ILE A 428 -23.48 8.19 -23.41
C ILE A 428 -22.62 9.15 -24.23
N ASP A 429 -21.30 9.06 -24.09
CA ASP A 429 -20.31 9.97 -24.72
C ASP A 429 -20.64 11.47 -24.48
N PRO A 430 -20.72 11.92 -23.21
CA PRO A 430 -21.02 13.32 -22.89
C PRO A 430 -19.81 14.23 -23.13
N ASP A 431 -19.99 15.56 -23.15
CA ASP A 431 -18.84 16.49 -23.23
C ASP A 431 -18.03 16.54 -21.92
N LEU A 432 -18.67 16.30 -20.78
CA LEU A 432 -18.10 16.35 -19.44
C LEU A 432 -18.54 15.14 -18.61
N ILE A 433 -17.64 14.60 -17.78
CA ILE A 433 -17.98 13.58 -16.78
C ILE A 433 -17.77 14.15 -15.38
N PHE A 434 -18.81 14.10 -14.56
CA PHE A 434 -18.76 14.53 -13.16
C PHE A 434 -18.48 13.35 -12.23
N ILE A 435 -17.29 13.34 -11.62
CA ILE A 435 -16.83 12.27 -10.74
C ILE A 435 -16.97 12.70 -9.28
N THR A 436 -17.52 11.84 -8.42
CA THR A 436 -18.13 12.26 -7.14
C THR A 436 -17.24 12.37 -5.92
N GLY A 437 -15.91 12.26 -6.01
CA GLY A 437 -15.12 12.52 -4.81
C GLY A 437 -13.61 12.51 -4.99
N TRP A 438 -12.98 13.54 -4.43
CA TRP A 438 -11.57 13.64 -4.10
C TRP A 438 -11.44 14.38 -2.75
N ASN A 439 -10.66 13.83 -1.82
CA ASN A 439 -10.38 14.41 -0.51
C ASN A 439 -11.65 14.65 0.34
N GLU A 440 -12.57 13.70 0.36
CA GLU A 440 -13.77 13.82 1.18
C GLU A 440 -13.49 13.53 2.65
N TRP A 441 -12.70 12.48 2.93
CA TRP A 441 -12.23 11.88 4.18
C TRP A 441 -13.00 12.01 5.52
N ILE A 442 -13.73 13.08 5.80
CA ILE A 442 -14.51 13.33 7.01
C ILE A 442 -16.03 13.29 6.80
N GLY A 443 -16.74 12.66 7.74
CA GLY A 443 -18.19 12.60 7.76
C GLY A 443 -18.77 12.93 9.14
N GLY A 444 -20.01 13.43 9.15
CA GLY A 444 -20.77 13.67 10.37
C GLY A 444 -21.46 12.41 10.91
N ARG A 445 -21.52 12.28 12.24
CA ARG A 445 -22.34 11.26 12.94
C ARG A 445 -23.66 11.88 13.40
N TRP A 446 -24.78 11.44 12.81
CA TRP A 446 -26.12 12.03 13.00
C TRP A 446 -27.10 11.06 13.67
N PHE A 447 -27.95 11.53 14.57
CA PHE A 447 -28.85 10.70 15.39
C PHE A 447 -30.29 10.73 14.87
N ASP A 448 -30.71 11.85 14.26
CA ASP A 448 -32.06 12.05 13.72
C ASP A 448 -32.10 11.78 12.20
N TRP A 449 -31.63 10.60 11.78
CA TRP A 449 -31.63 10.12 10.39
C TRP A 449 -32.34 8.78 10.25
N ASP A 450 -32.60 8.36 9.02
CA ASP A 450 -33.39 7.15 8.67
C ASP A 450 -32.76 5.82 9.12
N VAL A 451 -31.58 5.86 9.76
CA VAL A 451 -30.80 4.71 10.20
C VAL A 451 -30.59 4.77 11.71
N GLN A 452 -30.85 3.67 12.39
CA GLN A 452 -30.70 3.55 13.84
C GLN A 452 -29.48 2.69 14.19
N PRO A 453 -28.72 3.03 15.25
CA PRO A 453 -28.98 4.10 16.22
C PRO A 453 -28.39 5.47 15.84
N PHE A 454 -27.67 5.57 14.72
CA PHE A 454 -27.17 6.80 14.11
C PHE A 454 -26.76 6.56 12.64
N ALA A 455 -26.55 7.63 11.87
CA ALA A 455 -26.11 7.62 10.49
C ALA A 455 -24.73 8.27 10.32
N PHE A 456 -23.89 7.64 9.51
CA PHE A 456 -22.79 8.30 8.81
C PHE A 456 -23.23 8.50 7.37
N VAL A 457 -23.42 9.74 6.94
CA VAL A 457 -24.15 10.07 5.69
C VAL A 457 -23.28 9.85 4.46
N ASP A 458 -22.13 10.49 4.48
CA ASP A 458 -21.37 10.82 3.28
C ASP A 458 -20.26 9.82 3.01
N ILE A 459 -19.64 9.33 4.09
CA ILE A 459 -18.56 8.34 4.11
C ILE A 459 -18.59 7.59 5.42
N TYR A 460 -18.04 6.37 5.41
CA TYR A 460 -18.10 5.49 6.57
C TYR A 460 -16.87 4.60 6.72
N ASN A 461 -16.45 3.87 5.68
CA ASN A 461 -15.30 2.98 5.73
C ASN A 461 -14.75 2.64 4.33
N ALA A 462 -13.77 1.72 4.26
CA ALA A 462 -13.11 1.30 3.03
C ALA A 462 -14.03 0.77 1.91
N GLU A 463 -15.20 0.21 2.25
CA GLU A 463 -16.21 -0.24 1.27
C GLU A 463 -17.19 0.90 0.94
N LYS A 464 -17.49 1.76 1.91
CA LYS A 464 -18.56 2.76 1.88
C LYS A 464 -17.99 4.16 2.02
N SER A 465 -17.25 4.56 0.98
CA SER A 465 -16.67 5.88 0.82
C SER A 465 -16.57 6.19 -0.68
N ARG A 466 -16.74 7.47 -1.04
CA ARG A 466 -16.62 7.94 -2.44
C ARG A 466 -15.22 8.43 -2.78
N ASP A 467 -14.31 8.45 -1.81
CA ASP A 467 -13.00 9.07 -1.96
C ASP A 467 -12.05 8.28 -2.88
N ILE A 468 -11.41 9.00 -3.80
CA ILE A 468 -10.43 8.47 -4.75
C ILE A 468 -9.00 8.71 -4.27
N GLU A 469 -8.79 9.66 -3.36
CA GLU A 469 -7.46 10.00 -2.87
C GLU A 469 -6.78 8.78 -2.22
N PRO A 470 -5.46 8.60 -2.38
CA PRO A 470 -4.77 7.45 -1.84
C PRO A 470 -4.89 7.28 -0.31
N ALA A 471 -5.14 6.04 0.13
CA ALA A 471 -5.25 5.65 1.53
C ALA A 471 -3.92 5.08 2.07
N LYS A 472 -3.50 5.51 3.26
CA LYS A 472 -2.25 5.06 3.88
C LYS A 472 -2.34 3.63 4.43
N SER A 473 -3.47 3.32 5.06
CA SER A 473 -3.74 2.04 5.73
C SER A 473 -3.76 0.83 4.78
N TRP A 474 -3.90 1.05 3.47
CA TRP A 474 -4.00 -0.02 2.47
C TRP A 474 -2.64 -0.47 1.92
N GLY A 475 -1.54 0.08 2.45
CA GLY A 475 -0.18 -0.27 2.03
C GLY A 475 0.04 0.01 0.55
N SER A 476 0.63 -0.94 -0.18
CA SER A 476 0.87 -0.79 -1.62
C SER A 476 -0.41 -0.66 -2.45
N ASN A 477 -1.59 -1.00 -1.92
CA ASN A 477 -2.86 -0.84 -2.62
C ASN A 477 -3.52 0.54 -2.40
N GLY A 478 -2.83 1.47 -1.74
CA GLY A 478 -3.40 2.78 -1.38
C GLY A 478 -3.96 3.60 -2.53
N ASP A 479 -3.41 3.47 -3.74
CA ASP A 479 -3.76 4.29 -4.91
C ASP A 479 -4.62 3.59 -5.98
N VAL A 480 -5.24 2.44 -5.68
CA VAL A 480 -6.02 1.66 -6.68
C VAL A 480 -7.11 2.49 -7.37
N TYR A 481 -7.79 3.38 -6.64
CA TYR A 481 -8.84 4.25 -7.19
C TYR A 481 -8.28 5.38 -8.03
N TYR A 482 -7.15 5.96 -7.63
CA TYR A 482 -6.44 6.96 -8.42
C TYR A 482 -5.96 6.36 -9.75
N MET A 483 -5.39 5.16 -9.73
CA MET A 483 -4.98 4.45 -10.95
C MET A 483 -6.17 4.06 -11.84
N GLN A 484 -7.30 3.67 -11.25
CA GLN A 484 -8.53 3.39 -12.00
C GLN A 484 -9.12 4.67 -12.64
N LEU A 485 -9.12 5.79 -11.92
CA LEU A 485 -9.49 7.11 -12.45
C LEU A 485 -8.66 7.45 -13.70
N ILE A 486 -7.34 7.39 -13.58
CA ILE A 486 -6.41 7.68 -14.68
C ILE A 486 -6.70 6.82 -15.90
N ASN A 487 -6.88 5.51 -15.71
CA ASN A 487 -7.14 4.56 -16.80
C ASN A 487 -8.43 4.93 -17.56
N ASN A 488 -9.51 5.24 -16.84
CA ASN A 488 -10.78 5.58 -17.47
C ASN A 488 -10.80 6.97 -18.09
N VAL A 489 -10.16 7.97 -17.46
CA VAL A 489 -10.00 9.30 -18.07
C VAL A 489 -9.21 9.22 -19.38
N ARG A 490 -8.14 8.42 -19.43
CA ARG A 490 -7.36 8.19 -20.67
C ARG A 490 -8.16 7.48 -21.76
N ARG A 491 -9.09 6.59 -21.40
CA ARG A 491 -10.01 5.96 -22.37
C ARG A 491 -11.04 6.95 -22.91
N PHE A 492 -11.56 7.83 -22.04
CA PHE A 492 -12.53 8.85 -22.42
C PHE A 492 -11.91 9.94 -23.30
N LYS A 493 -10.81 10.55 -22.85
CA LYS A 493 -10.17 11.70 -23.53
C LYS A 493 -9.19 11.27 -24.63
N GLY A 494 -8.75 10.02 -24.62
CA GLY A 494 -7.61 9.55 -25.40
C GLY A 494 -6.27 9.98 -24.79
N MET A 495 -5.18 9.59 -25.45
CA MET A 495 -3.81 9.98 -25.08
C MET A 495 -3.08 10.56 -26.28
N GLN A 496 -2.19 11.53 -26.02
CA GLN A 496 -1.28 12.01 -27.05
C GLN A 496 -0.30 10.90 -27.45
N LYS A 497 0.00 10.84 -28.76
CA LYS A 497 0.99 9.91 -29.28
C LYS A 497 2.39 10.31 -28.77
N PRO A 498 3.18 9.36 -28.23
CA PRO A 498 4.56 9.65 -27.81
C PRO A 498 5.43 10.18 -28.95
N ASP A 499 6.37 11.05 -28.60
CA ASP A 499 7.41 11.54 -29.50
C ASP A 499 8.23 10.39 -30.09
N THR A 500 8.73 10.60 -31.32
CA THR A 500 9.64 9.62 -31.94
C THR A 500 11.03 9.76 -31.33
N VAL A 501 11.59 8.62 -30.88
CA VAL A 501 12.96 8.56 -30.36
C VAL A 501 13.99 9.04 -31.39
N SER A 502 15.01 9.76 -30.93
CA SER A 502 16.09 10.22 -31.80
C SER A 502 16.91 9.04 -32.37
N ALA A 503 17.66 9.33 -33.44
CA ALA A 503 18.59 8.37 -34.03
C ALA A 503 19.70 7.96 -33.04
N ILE A 504 20.35 6.83 -33.34
CA ILE A 504 21.54 6.34 -32.63
C ILE A 504 22.58 7.45 -32.57
N LYS A 505 23.09 7.72 -31.37
CA LYS A 505 24.02 8.80 -31.07
C LYS A 505 24.86 8.48 -29.82
N THR A 506 26.18 8.46 -29.98
CA THR A 506 27.12 8.44 -28.86
C THR A 506 27.15 9.80 -28.17
N ILE A 507 26.95 9.81 -26.86
CA ILE A 507 26.97 11.03 -26.05
C ILE A 507 28.36 11.28 -25.47
N ASP A 508 28.87 12.49 -25.66
CA ASP A 508 29.98 13.03 -24.86
C ASP A 508 29.44 13.57 -23.53
N MET A 509 29.69 12.82 -22.45
CA MET A 509 29.14 13.09 -21.12
C MET A 509 29.64 14.39 -20.49
N ALA A 510 30.77 14.93 -20.99
CA ALA A 510 31.32 16.21 -20.53
C ALA A 510 30.73 17.42 -21.27
N ASN A 511 29.98 17.20 -22.35
CA ASN A 511 29.42 18.27 -23.18
C ASN A 511 27.89 18.23 -23.20
N SER A 512 27.26 19.18 -22.50
CA SER A 512 25.79 19.33 -22.43
C SER A 512 25.12 19.48 -23.80
N ASP A 513 25.79 20.09 -24.77
CA ASP A 513 25.24 20.32 -26.11
C ASP A 513 25.00 19.01 -26.87
N SER A 514 25.61 17.90 -26.43
CA SER A 514 25.37 16.56 -26.98
C SER A 514 23.91 16.11 -26.87
N TRP A 515 23.10 16.74 -26.01
CA TRP A 515 21.70 16.39 -25.74
C TRP A 515 20.66 17.28 -26.45
N ALA A 516 21.09 18.27 -27.24
CA ALA A 516 20.21 19.28 -27.82
C ALA A 516 19.14 18.73 -28.79
N ASP A 517 19.48 17.68 -29.54
CA ASP A 517 18.64 17.01 -30.56
C ASP A 517 18.14 15.63 -30.11
N VAL A 518 18.36 15.24 -28.85
CA VAL A 518 17.89 13.96 -28.29
C VAL A 518 16.41 14.06 -27.94
N LYS A 519 15.64 13.05 -28.37
CA LYS A 519 14.20 12.94 -28.18
C LYS A 519 13.80 11.52 -27.76
N PRO A 520 12.68 11.33 -27.03
CA PRO A 520 11.85 12.37 -26.41
C PRO A 520 12.58 13.15 -25.31
N GLU A 521 12.06 14.34 -25.03
CA GLU A 521 12.39 15.05 -23.79
C GLU A 521 11.22 14.84 -22.84
N TYR A 522 11.44 14.04 -21.80
CA TYR A 522 10.43 13.76 -20.79
C TYR A 522 10.45 14.89 -19.77
N ARG A 523 9.32 15.58 -19.58
CA ARG A 523 9.22 16.72 -18.65
C ARG A 523 8.55 16.29 -17.35
N SER A 524 9.02 16.89 -16.26
CA SER A 524 8.39 16.87 -14.94
C SER A 524 8.14 18.31 -14.49
N TYR A 525 7.18 18.51 -13.60
CA TYR A 525 6.85 19.82 -13.07
C TYR A 525 8.00 20.35 -12.19
N LYS A 526 8.19 21.66 -12.19
CA LYS A 526 9.05 22.33 -11.21
C LYS A 526 8.33 22.40 -9.88
N GLY A 527 9.05 22.71 -8.79
CA GLY A 527 8.47 23.03 -7.48
C GLY A 527 8.04 21.81 -6.66
N ASN A 528 8.42 20.60 -7.05
CA ASN A 528 8.00 19.37 -6.39
C ASN A 528 8.71 19.12 -5.05
N THR A 529 9.76 19.88 -4.76
CA THR A 529 10.57 19.78 -3.52
C THR A 529 10.10 20.68 -2.39
N LEU A 530 8.84 21.16 -2.42
CA LEU A 530 8.27 21.97 -1.34
C LEU A 530 8.39 21.23 0.01
N HIS A 531 8.77 21.95 1.06
CA HIS A 531 8.81 21.41 2.43
C HIS A 531 7.48 21.62 3.12
N ARG A 532 7.09 20.66 3.95
CA ARG A 532 5.85 20.70 4.74
C ARG A 532 6.17 21.03 6.19
N ASN A 533 5.43 21.96 6.76
CA ASN A 533 5.35 22.19 8.20
C ASN A 533 3.99 22.81 8.53
N HIS A 534 2.98 21.96 8.71
CA HIS A 534 1.59 22.42 8.79
C HIS A 534 0.81 21.64 9.86
N PRO A 535 -0.10 22.29 10.62
CA PRO A 535 -0.99 21.60 11.54
C PRO A 535 -1.93 20.64 10.80
N GLY A 536 -2.19 19.48 11.41
CA GLY A 536 -3.20 18.51 11.00
C GLY A 536 -4.50 18.63 11.80
N GLN A 537 -5.27 17.55 11.87
CA GLN A 537 -6.47 17.44 12.69
C GLN A 537 -6.11 17.51 14.19
N GLY A 538 -6.72 18.46 14.89
CA GLY A 538 -6.49 18.77 16.29
C GLY A 538 -5.42 19.83 16.53
N PRO A 539 -5.29 20.29 17.79
CA PRO A 539 -4.33 21.33 18.15
C PRO A 539 -2.89 20.82 18.32
N GLU A 540 -2.67 19.51 18.44
CA GLU A 540 -1.35 18.93 18.73
C GLU A 540 -0.67 18.26 17.52
N LEU A 541 -1.43 17.87 16.50
CA LEU A 541 -0.89 17.16 15.33
C LEU A 541 -0.24 18.17 14.36
N VAL A 542 1.05 17.97 14.07
CA VAL A 542 1.80 18.77 13.09
C VAL A 542 2.57 17.84 12.16
N TYR A 543 2.40 18.01 10.86
CA TYR A 543 3.12 17.27 9.84
C TYR A 543 4.34 18.05 9.37
N THR A 544 5.50 17.39 9.39
CA THR A 544 6.76 17.95 8.88
C THR A 544 7.38 17.03 7.82
N ASN A 545 7.75 17.59 6.67
CA ASN A 545 8.50 16.89 5.64
C ASN A 545 9.52 17.83 5.00
N ASN A 546 10.81 17.56 5.22
CA ASN A 546 11.91 18.36 4.67
C ASN A 546 12.76 17.56 3.67
N THR A 547 12.18 16.52 3.06
CA THR A 547 12.92 15.57 2.20
C THR A 547 13.13 16.08 0.77
N GLY A 548 12.31 17.01 0.29
CA GLY A 548 12.48 17.62 -1.03
C GLY A 548 13.82 18.34 -1.16
N ARG A 549 14.63 18.01 -2.18
CA ARG A 549 15.94 18.66 -2.40
C ARG A 549 16.39 18.78 -3.86
N ASN A 550 16.23 17.74 -4.68
CA ASN A 550 16.59 17.76 -6.11
C ASN A 550 15.31 17.79 -6.94
N ASP A 551 14.89 18.99 -7.34
CA ASP A 551 13.66 19.24 -8.11
C ASP A 551 13.87 18.89 -9.59
N ILE A 552 13.45 17.70 -10.01
CA ILE A 552 13.68 17.09 -11.32
C ILE A 552 12.71 17.70 -12.34
N THR A 553 13.25 18.27 -13.41
CA THR A 553 12.47 19.00 -14.42
C THR A 553 12.47 18.32 -15.78
N ALA A 554 13.50 17.53 -16.09
CA ALA A 554 13.59 16.83 -17.36
C ALA A 554 14.42 15.54 -17.29
N ALA A 555 14.07 14.59 -18.16
CA ALA A 555 14.85 13.41 -18.45
C ALA A 555 14.97 13.16 -19.96
N LYS A 556 16.08 12.55 -20.39
CA LYS A 556 16.32 12.14 -21.78
C LYS A 556 17.03 10.79 -21.83
N VAL A 557 16.84 10.07 -22.92
CA VAL A 557 17.50 8.79 -23.18
C VAL A 557 18.10 8.79 -24.59
N ALA A 558 19.38 8.44 -24.67
CA ALA A 558 20.09 8.22 -25.93
C ALA A 558 20.70 6.83 -25.96
N ARG A 559 21.11 6.37 -27.14
CA ARG A 559 21.71 5.05 -27.34
C ARG A 559 22.76 5.09 -28.43
N ASP A 560 23.81 4.30 -28.28
CA ASP A 560 24.71 3.92 -29.36
C ASP A 560 24.79 2.40 -29.53
N ASP A 561 25.83 1.90 -30.21
CA ASP A 561 25.98 0.47 -30.50
C ASP A 561 26.24 -0.36 -29.23
N ASP A 562 26.78 0.25 -28.16
CA ASP A 562 27.23 -0.47 -26.95
C ASP A 562 26.55 0.02 -25.66
N TYR A 563 26.00 1.23 -25.66
CA TYR A 563 25.55 1.93 -24.45
C TYR A 563 24.17 2.55 -24.58
N VAL A 564 23.46 2.55 -23.46
CA VAL A 564 22.31 3.42 -23.21
C VAL A 564 22.75 4.53 -22.27
N TYR A 565 22.34 5.75 -22.58
CA TYR A 565 22.65 6.95 -21.84
C TYR A 565 21.37 7.52 -21.24
N PHE A 566 21.38 7.74 -19.93
CA PHE A 566 20.30 8.42 -19.23
C PHE A 566 20.75 9.79 -18.77
N TYR A 567 19.91 10.78 -19.00
CA TYR A 567 20.12 12.16 -18.57
C TYR A 567 18.96 12.57 -17.69
N VAL A 568 19.27 13.26 -16.59
CA VAL A 568 18.29 13.92 -15.73
C VAL A 568 18.78 15.32 -15.39
N GLU A 569 17.86 16.28 -15.42
CA GLU A 569 18.08 17.70 -15.09
C GLU A 569 17.22 18.09 -13.89
N THR A 570 17.77 18.93 -13.02
CA THR A 570 17.08 19.56 -11.90
C THR A 570 17.02 21.07 -12.05
N GLU A 571 16.03 21.73 -11.43
CA GLU A 571 15.88 23.19 -11.47
C GLU A 571 17.11 23.90 -10.85
N ASN A 572 17.58 23.35 -9.72
CA ASN A 572 18.73 23.86 -8.97
C ASN A 572 19.94 22.92 -9.11
N ALA A 573 21.10 23.34 -8.59
CA ALA A 573 22.28 22.50 -8.54
C ALA A 573 22.00 21.23 -7.71
N LEU A 574 22.44 20.08 -8.22
CA LEU A 574 22.29 18.79 -7.56
C LEU A 574 22.98 18.79 -6.19
N THR A 575 22.34 18.16 -5.21
CA THR A 575 22.93 17.96 -3.88
C THR A 575 24.12 17.00 -3.92
N LEU A 576 24.78 16.78 -2.78
CA LEU A 576 25.99 15.97 -2.71
C LEU A 576 25.67 14.52 -3.05
N LYS A 577 26.41 13.93 -3.99
CA LYS A 577 26.29 12.52 -4.38
C LYS A 577 26.48 11.51 -3.23
N SER A 578 27.05 11.94 -2.10
CA SER A 578 27.20 11.13 -0.89
C SER A 578 25.94 11.05 -0.05
N ASP A 579 24.94 11.87 -0.34
CA ASP A 579 23.68 11.87 0.39
C ASP A 579 22.94 10.53 0.16
N PRO A 580 22.30 9.96 1.18
CA PRO A 580 21.47 8.76 1.01
C PRO A 580 20.33 8.99 0.01
N GLY A 581 19.96 7.95 -0.74
CA GLY A 581 18.85 7.99 -1.69
C GLY A 581 19.06 8.95 -2.86
N TRP A 582 20.30 9.33 -3.17
CA TRP A 582 20.61 10.36 -4.16
C TRP A 582 20.38 9.88 -5.60
N MET A 583 19.45 10.54 -6.31
CA MET A 583 19.20 10.38 -7.75
C MET A 583 19.19 8.91 -8.22
N ARG A 584 18.23 8.13 -7.73
CA ARG A 584 17.98 6.74 -8.11
C ARG A 584 17.28 6.67 -9.45
N LEU A 585 17.73 5.77 -10.32
CA LEU A 585 17.07 5.44 -11.59
C LEU A 585 16.52 4.01 -11.50
N PHE A 586 15.22 3.86 -11.69
CA PHE A 586 14.55 2.56 -11.79
C PHE A 586 14.23 2.29 -13.26
N ILE A 587 14.46 1.05 -13.71
CA ILE A 587 14.22 0.62 -15.09
C ILE A 587 13.45 -0.70 -15.06
N ASP A 588 12.31 -0.70 -15.74
CA ASP A 588 11.50 -1.86 -16.07
C ASP A 588 11.80 -2.20 -17.54
N MET A 589 12.62 -3.23 -17.76
CA MET A 589 13.24 -3.50 -19.04
C MET A 589 12.33 -4.28 -19.98
N ASP A 590 11.49 -5.16 -19.44
CA ASP A 590 10.57 -6.01 -20.21
C ASP A 590 9.14 -5.45 -20.30
N ARG A 591 8.81 -4.43 -19.48
CA ARG A 591 7.49 -3.83 -19.32
C ARG A 591 6.46 -4.81 -18.76
N ASP A 592 6.92 -5.79 -18.01
CA ASP A 592 6.11 -6.77 -17.32
C ASP A 592 6.03 -6.43 -15.83
N LYS A 593 4.84 -6.02 -15.37
CA LYS A 593 4.65 -5.68 -13.95
C LYS A 593 4.72 -6.90 -13.02
N SER A 594 4.80 -8.12 -13.56
CA SER A 594 5.01 -9.35 -12.78
C SER A 594 6.48 -9.68 -12.51
N THR A 595 7.43 -8.99 -13.16
CA THR A 595 8.87 -9.13 -12.93
C THR A 595 9.41 -7.99 -12.06
N GLY A 596 10.56 -8.21 -11.43
CA GLY A 596 11.22 -7.21 -10.59
C GLY A 596 10.42 -6.74 -9.36
N TRP A 597 10.85 -5.62 -8.76
CA TRP A 597 10.10 -4.94 -7.71
C TRP A 597 9.14 -3.95 -8.35
N GLU A 598 7.82 -4.17 -8.24
CA GLU A 598 6.78 -3.30 -8.83
C GLU A 598 6.95 -3.12 -10.36
N GLY A 599 7.51 -4.13 -11.05
CA GLY A 599 7.89 -4.08 -12.47
C GLY A 599 9.35 -3.67 -12.73
N TYR A 600 10.08 -3.12 -11.75
CA TYR A 600 11.44 -2.63 -12.00
C TYR A 600 12.46 -3.76 -11.88
N ASP A 601 13.03 -4.14 -13.03
CA ASP A 601 14.12 -5.10 -13.13
C ASP A 601 15.44 -4.57 -12.59
N PHE A 602 15.71 -3.27 -12.75
CA PHE A 602 16.98 -2.67 -12.40
C PHE A 602 16.82 -1.40 -11.58
N VAL A 603 17.77 -1.18 -10.67
CA VAL A 603 17.96 0.08 -9.96
C VAL A 603 19.42 0.52 -10.06
N ILE A 604 19.62 1.81 -10.29
CA ILE A 604 20.93 2.47 -10.29
C ILE A 604 20.93 3.49 -9.16
N ASN A 605 22.07 3.63 -8.48
CA ASN A 605 22.26 4.53 -7.33
C ASN A 605 21.37 4.23 -6.12
N ARG A 606 20.84 3.01 -5.96
CA ARG A 606 20.15 2.63 -4.71
C ARG A 606 21.05 2.90 -3.50
N ASN A 607 22.33 2.55 -3.66
CA ASN A 607 23.44 3.03 -2.85
C ASN A 607 24.12 4.23 -3.53
N SER A 608 24.44 5.25 -2.73
CA SER A 608 25.10 6.48 -3.21
C SER A 608 26.40 6.19 -3.98
N PRO A 609 26.62 6.80 -5.16
CA PRO A 609 27.71 6.42 -6.05
C PRO A 609 29.09 6.92 -5.57
N GLY A 610 30.11 6.06 -5.73
CA GLY A 610 31.52 6.39 -5.54
C GLY A 610 32.15 6.99 -6.81
N ASP A 611 33.19 6.34 -7.34
CA ASP A 611 33.80 6.70 -8.64
C ASP A 611 32.96 6.20 -9.84
N SER A 612 32.08 5.23 -9.60
CA SER A 612 31.11 4.69 -10.55
C SER A 612 29.76 4.47 -9.84
N ALA A 613 28.67 4.48 -10.61
CA ALA A 613 27.36 4.08 -10.12
C ALA A 613 27.23 2.55 -10.15
N LEU A 614 26.57 1.98 -9.14
CA LEU A 614 26.26 0.55 -9.09
C LEU A 614 24.95 0.32 -9.86
N VAL A 615 24.93 -0.69 -10.73
CA VAL A 615 23.71 -1.19 -11.38
C VAL A 615 23.34 -2.49 -10.71
N GLU A 616 22.14 -2.55 -10.15
CA GLU A 616 21.62 -3.72 -9.45
C GLU A 616 20.39 -4.25 -10.16
N LYS A 617 20.23 -5.58 -10.22
CA LYS A 617 19.07 -6.29 -10.76
C LYS A 617 18.22 -6.83 -9.62
N SER A 618 16.90 -6.76 -9.73
CA SER A 618 15.96 -7.32 -8.76
C SER A 618 16.08 -8.85 -8.74
N ILE A 619 16.02 -9.44 -7.55
CA ILE A 619 15.98 -10.89 -7.33
C ILE A 619 14.54 -11.30 -7.02
N SER A 620 13.96 -10.69 -5.99
CA SER A 620 12.59 -10.90 -5.52
C SER A 620 12.19 -9.75 -4.61
N GLY A 621 11.07 -9.07 -4.88
CA GLY A 621 10.68 -7.89 -4.12
C GLY A 621 11.83 -6.86 -4.03
N TRP A 622 12.01 -6.23 -2.86
CA TRP A 622 13.08 -5.24 -2.63
C TRP A 622 14.48 -5.84 -2.40
N GLU A 623 14.75 -7.04 -2.91
CA GLU A 623 16.08 -7.65 -2.88
C GLU A 623 16.81 -7.44 -4.20
N TRP A 624 18.04 -6.94 -4.13
CA TRP A 624 18.81 -6.48 -5.29
C TRP A 624 20.22 -7.11 -5.33
N ALA A 625 20.64 -7.60 -6.49
CA ALA A 625 21.98 -8.13 -6.74
C ALA A 625 22.77 -7.23 -7.69
N SER A 626 24.08 -7.11 -7.50
CA SER A 626 24.95 -6.35 -8.41
C SER A 626 24.95 -6.97 -9.82
N ALA A 627 24.49 -6.22 -10.81
CA ALA A 627 24.51 -6.60 -12.22
C ALA A 627 25.71 -6.00 -12.99
N GLY A 628 26.22 -4.85 -12.51
CA GLY A 628 27.37 -4.19 -13.15
C GLY A 628 27.61 -2.79 -12.62
N LYS A 629 28.34 -1.99 -13.41
CA LYS A 629 28.66 -0.60 -13.08
C LYS A 629 28.32 0.32 -14.24
N ALA A 630 27.90 1.53 -13.90
CA ALA A 630 27.68 2.63 -14.85
C ALA A 630 28.70 3.74 -14.59
N SER A 631 29.23 4.31 -15.68
CA SER A 631 29.98 5.57 -15.59
C SER A 631 28.99 6.72 -15.47
N TYR A 632 29.35 7.77 -14.75
CA TYR A 632 28.48 8.93 -14.63
C TYR A 632 29.25 10.26 -14.65
N THR A 633 28.55 11.34 -14.92
CA THR A 633 29.08 12.72 -14.83
C THR A 633 27.99 13.61 -14.24
N VAL A 634 28.41 14.49 -13.33
CA VAL A 634 27.55 15.51 -12.71
C VAL A 634 27.99 16.87 -13.20
N ASN A 635 27.09 17.59 -13.86
CA ASN A 635 27.30 18.92 -14.40
C ASN A 635 26.34 19.89 -13.73
N GLU A 636 26.72 20.38 -12.54
CA GLU A 636 25.96 21.30 -11.66
C GLU A 636 24.49 20.89 -11.44
N LYS A 637 23.61 21.08 -12.44
CA LYS A 637 22.18 20.77 -12.44
C LYS A 637 21.80 19.46 -13.13
N SER A 638 22.75 18.70 -13.66
CA SER A 638 22.42 17.48 -14.43
C SER A 638 23.31 16.30 -14.09
N LEU A 639 22.72 15.12 -14.18
CA LEU A 639 23.40 13.83 -14.03
C LEU A 639 23.25 13.05 -15.35
N VAL A 640 24.38 12.56 -15.87
CA VAL A 640 24.42 11.65 -17.01
C VAL A 640 24.93 10.30 -16.53
N LEU A 641 24.17 9.24 -16.77
CA LEU A 641 24.58 7.84 -16.62
C LEU A 641 24.86 7.22 -17.98
N LYS A 642 25.97 6.49 -18.08
CA LYS A 642 26.35 5.68 -19.24
C LYS A 642 26.40 4.21 -18.81
N ILE A 643 25.47 3.42 -19.33
CA ILE A 643 25.27 2.02 -18.95
C ILE A 643 25.53 1.16 -20.19
N LYS A 644 26.35 0.11 -20.04
CA LYS A 644 26.59 -0.82 -21.14
C LYS A 644 25.33 -1.67 -21.35
N SER A 645 24.81 -1.77 -22.57
CA SER A 645 23.54 -2.45 -22.84
C SER A 645 23.52 -3.90 -22.36
N SER A 646 24.66 -4.60 -22.44
CA SER A 646 24.81 -5.98 -21.95
C SER A 646 24.62 -6.13 -20.42
N VAL A 647 24.82 -5.06 -19.64
CA VAL A 647 24.57 -5.08 -18.18
C VAL A 647 23.08 -5.09 -17.89
N LEU A 648 22.28 -4.50 -18.77
CA LEU A 648 20.81 -4.48 -18.68
C LEU A 648 20.17 -5.72 -19.33
N GLY A 649 20.97 -6.76 -19.62
CA GLY A 649 20.48 -7.98 -20.28
C GLY A 649 20.11 -7.81 -21.75
N MET A 650 20.51 -6.71 -22.40
CA MET A 650 20.17 -6.46 -23.80
C MET A 650 21.23 -7.00 -24.77
N ALA A 651 20.79 -7.64 -25.86
CA ALA A 651 21.63 -7.91 -27.02
C ALA A 651 21.69 -6.71 -27.98
N ILE A 652 22.83 -6.55 -28.66
CA ILE A 652 23.06 -5.45 -29.63
C ILE A 652 22.11 -5.65 -30.82
N GLY A 653 21.07 -4.81 -30.92
CA GLY A 653 20.07 -4.85 -32.00
C GLY A 653 18.64 -5.15 -31.54
N GLU A 654 18.42 -5.46 -30.27
CA GLU A 654 17.08 -5.70 -29.73
C GLU A 654 16.19 -4.43 -29.75
N ARG A 655 14.88 -4.65 -29.86
CA ARG A 655 13.86 -3.60 -29.75
C ARG A 655 13.94 -2.99 -28.35
N LEU A 656 14.61 -1.85 -28.23
CA LEU A 656 14.53 -1.05 -27.01
C LEU A 656 13.09 -0.59 -26.79
N ASN A 657 12.45 -1.18 -25.78
CA ASN A 657 11.09 -0.89 -25.36
C ASN A 657 11.00 -1.12 -23.85
N PHE A 658 11.33 -0.10 -23.07
CA PHE A 658 11.38 -0.18 -21.61
C PHE A 658 10.70 1.02 -20.97
N GLU A 659 10.39 0.87 -19.69
CA GLU A 659 9.88 1.91 -18.80
C GLU A 659 10.96 2.34 -17.81
N PHE A 660 10.99 3.62 -17.44
CA PHE A 660 11.94 4.10 -16.43
C PHE A 660 11.39 5.29 -15.65
N LYS A 661 11.96 5.51 -14.47
CA LYS A 661 11.73 6.70 -13.65
C LYS A 661 12.91 7.08 -12.78
N TRP A 662 12.93 8.33 -12.39
CA TRP A 662 13.87 8.87 -11.42
C TRP A 662 13.19 9.10 -10.07
N SER A 663 13.91 8.85 -8.99
CA SER A 663 13.51 9.18 -7.63
C SER A 663 14.72 9.72 -6.87
N ASP A 664 14.58 10.89 -6.26
CA ASP A 664 15.53 11.40 -5.29
C ASP A 664 14.94 11.33 -3.89
N ASN A 665 15.76 10.90 -2.92
CA ASN A 665 15.48 10.92 -1.50
C ASN A 665 14.23 10.15 -1.05
N MET A 666 13.95 9.01 -1.68
CA MET A 666 13.03 8.00 -1.16
C MET A 666 13.42 7.63 0.28
N GLN A 667 12.47 7.64 1.23
CA GLN A 667 12.76 7.40 2.66
C GLN A 667 12.48 5.97 3.10
N GLU A 668 11.43 5.35 2.57
CA GLU A 668 11.03 3.98 2.91
C GLU A 668 11.35 3.00 1.77
N ASP A 669 12.58 2.46 1.80
CA ASP A 669 13.05 1.42 0.89
C ASP A 669 12.01 0.25 0.78
N GLY A 670 11.59 -0.07 -0.45
CA GLY A 670 10.60 -1.12 -0.72
C GLY A 670 9.14 -0.68 -0.68
N ASN A 671 8.83 0.54 -0.23
CA ASN A 671 7.48 1.10 -0.22
C ASN A 671 7.22 1.96 -1.47
N VAL A 672 6.45 1.44 -2.43
CA VAL A 672 6.09 2.17 -3.66
C VAL A 672 5.26 3.44 -3.41
N MET A 673 4.53 3.51 -2.29
CA MET A 673 3.74 4.70 -1.93
C MET A 673 4.62 5.88 -1.49
N ASP A 674 5.89 5.64 -1.16
CA ASP A 674 6.88 6.68 -0.84
C ASP A 674 7.08 7.65 -2.02
N PHE A 675 6.84 7.19 -3.27
CA PHE A 675 6.90 8.02 -4.48
C PHE A 675 5.91 9.18 -4.52
N TYR A 676 4.90 9.20 -3.64
CA TYR A 676 3.97 10.31 -3.50
C TYR A 676 4.40 11.30 -2.42
N VAL A 677 5.20 10.86 -1.44
CA VAL A 677 5.37 11.55 -0.16
C VAL A 677 6.74 12.21 -0.04
N ASN A 678 7.81 11.54 -0.46
CA ASN A 678 9.16 11.96 -0.12
C ASN A 678 10.01 12.33 -1.33
N GLY A 679 10.88 13.32 -1.10
CA GLY A 679 11.83 13.79 -2.09
C GLY A 679 11.16 14.31 -3.35
N ASP A 680 11.67 13.91 -4.51
CA ASP A 680 11.04 14.18 -5.79
C ASP A 680 11.13 12.95 -6.71
N VAL A 681 10.10 12.71 -7.51
CA VAL A 681 9.97 11.53 -8.38
C VAL A 681 9.47 11.98 -9.75
N ALA A 682 10.19 11.56 -10.80
CA ALA A 682 9.91 11.96 -12.17
C ALA A 682 9.83 10.74 -13.10
N PRO A 683 8.66 10.42 -13.67
CA PRO A 683 7.37 11.07 -13.38
C PRO A 683 6.85 10.65 -12.00
N GLY A 684 5.98 11.48 -11.40
CA GLY A 684 5.44 11.27 -10.06
C GLY A 684 4.64 9.98 -9.92
N ALA A 685 4.30 9.61 -8.68
CA ALA A 685 3.39 8.49 -8.42
C ALA A 685 3.90 7.15 -9.03
N ARG A 686 2.99 6.29 -9.49
CA ARG A 686 3.28 5.04 -10.22
C ARG A 686 3.54 5.22 -11.72
N PHE A 687 3.55 6.45 -12.25
CA PHE A 687 3.79 6.68 -13.66
C PHE A 687 5.22 6.28 -14.07
N ASN A 688 5.41 5.97 -15.36
CA ASN A 688 6.72 5.73 -15.94
C ASN A 688 6.86 6.45 -17.27
N TYR A 689 8.09 6.88 -17.57
CA TYR A 689 8.44 7.28 -18.92
C TYR A 689 8.66 6.03 -19.78
N VAL A 690 8.13 6.05 -21.00
CA VAL A 690 8.23 4.92 -21.94
C VAL A 690 9.21 5.28 -23.05
N TYR A 691 10.30 4.51 -23.18
CA TYR A 691 11.25 4.64 -24.28
C TYR A 691 11.08 3.48 -25.27
N THR A 692 10.55 3.78 -26.47
CA THR A 692 10.31 2.78 -27.51
C THR A 692 10.95 3.17 -28.84
N VAL A 693 11.79 2.29 -29.39
CA VAL A 693 12.36 2.41 -30.73
C VAL A 693 11.48 1.67 -31.74
N ASN A 694 10.66 2.42 -32.49
CA ASN A 694 9.88 1.90 -33.62
C ASN A 694 10.75 1.84 -34.89
N TRP A 695 10.90 0.67 -35.51
CA TRP A 695 11.76 0.50 -36.70
C TRP A 695 11.03 0.86 -38.00
N THR A 696 11.66 1.70 -38.84
CA THR A 696 11.40 1.79 -40.28
C THR A 696 12.41 0.94 -41.07
N VAL A 697 11.92 0.31 -42.14
CA VAL A 697 12.36 -0.94 -42.80
C VAL A 697 13.65 -0.84 -43.66
N ASP A 698 14.75 -0.26 -43.18
CA ASP A 698 15.91 -0.01 -44.09
C ASP A 698 17.33 -0.23 -43.53
N ARG A 699 17.53 -1.19 -42.61
CA ARG A 699 18.89 -1.58 -42.14
C ARG A 699 19.09 -3.09 -42.02
N TYR A 700 20.36 -3.48 -41.94
CA TYR A 700 20.77 -4.85 -41.62
C TYR A 700 20.34 -5.20 -40.18
N HIS A 701 19.72 -6.35 -39.99
CA HIS A 701 19.38 -6.90 -38.69
C HIS A 701 20.64 -7.48 -38.04
N TYR A 702 20.79 -7.26 -36.73
CA TYR A 702 21.89 -7.82 -35.96
C TYR A 702 21.42 -9.12 -35.29
N PRO A 703 22.32 -10.11 -35.15
CA PRO A 703 21.96 -11.38 -34.54
C PRO A 703 21.58 -11.20 -33.06
N GLU A 704 20.71 -12.05 -32.56
CA GLU A 704 20.56 -12.26 -31.13
C GLU A 704 21.83 -12.92 -30.55
N LEU A 705 22.10 -12.70 -29.27
CA LEU A 705 23.17 -13.37 -28.51
C LEU A 705 22.60 -14.39 -27.52
N PRO A 706 21.83 -15.41 -27.98
CA PRO A 706 21.19 -16.32 -27.06
C PRO A 706 22.24 -17.19 -26.35
N GLN A 707 22.20 -17.20 -25.01
CA GLN A 707 22.97 -18.14 -24.20
C GLN A 707 22.23 -19.49 -24.16
N GLY A 708 22.97 -20.60 -24.17
CA GLY A 708 22.39 -21.94 -24.08
C GLY A 708 21.56 -22.33 -25.31
N THR A 709 22.16 -22.33 -26.51
CA THR A 709 21.50 -22.81 -27.73
C THR A 709 22.18 -24.03 -28.32
N ASN A 710 21.38 -24.99 -28.80
CA ASN A 710 21.83 -26.25 -29.40
C ASN A 710 21.23 -26.45 -30.79
N HIS A 711 21.77 -27.39 -31.56
CA HIS A 711 21.31 -27.63 -32.93
C HIS A 711 19.85 -28.09 -32.99
N GLY A 712 19.11 -27.52 -33.94
CA GLY A 712 17.74 -27.89 -34.27
C GLY A 712 16.72 -26.76 -34.10
N LEU A 713 15.44 -27.10 -34.16
CA LEU A 713 14.29 -26.20 -33.99
C LEU A 713 13.23 -26.89 -33.14
N LYS A 714 12.49 -26.12 -32.35
CA LYS A 714 11.24 -26.57 -31.73
C LYS A 714 10.13 -26.51 -32.77
N CYS A 715 9.35 -27.57 -32.92
CA CYS A 715 8.19 -27.67 -33.80
C CYS A 715 6.96 -28.04 -32.97
N GLU A 716 5.99 -27.13 -32.88
CA GLU A 716 4.72 -27.34 -32.20
C GLU A 716 3.67 -27.75 -33.24
N GLN A 717 2.98 -28.87 -32.98
CA GLN A 717 1.94 -29.42 -33.84
C GLN A 717 0.56 -29.16 -33.24
N TYR A 718 -0.38 -28.76 -34.09
CA TYR A 718 -1.75 -28.43 -33.72
C TYR A 718 -2.73 -29.20 -34.63
N ALA A 719 -3.70 -29.88 -34.04
CA ALA A 719 -4.74 -30.57 -34.79
C ALA A 719 -5.83 -29.59 -35.23
N GLY A 720 -6.27 -29.68 -36.49
CA GLY A 720 -7.40 -28.93 -37.01
C GLY A 720 -7.35 -28.74 -38.52
N SER A 721 -8.52 -28.52 -39.12
CA SER A 721 -8.65 -28.12 -40.52
C SER A 721 -8.67 -26.59 -40.59
N PHE A 722 -7.65 -25.99 -41.21
CA PHE A 722 -7.46 -24.54 -41.27
C PHE A 722 -7.53 -24.02 -42.72
N ASP A 723 -8.38 -23.02 -42.96
CA ASP A 723 -8.46 -22.33 -44.26
C ASP A 723 -7.41 -21.22 -44.42
N SER A 724 -6.86 -20.74 -43.30
CA SER A 724 -5.79 -19.74 -43.23
C SER A 724 -4.88 -20.02 -42.03
N ILE A 725 -3.67 -19.46 -42.02
CA ILE A 725 -2.75 -19.55 -40.88
C ILE A 725 -3.50 -19.08 -39.60
N PRO A 726 -3.65 -19.92 -38.57
CA PRO A 726 -4.43 -19.59 -37.38
C PRO A 726 -3.65 -18.70 -36.40
N VAL A 727 -4.35 -18.14 -35.42
CA VAL A 727 -3.72 -17.50 -34.26
C VAL A 727 -3.23 -18.60 -33.31
N PHE A 728 -1.96 -18.99 -33.44
CA PHE A 728 -1.39 -20.14 -32.72
C PHE A 728 -1.52 -20.07 -31.18
N ASN A 729 -1.56 -18.88 -30.60
CA ASN A 729 -1.68 -18.70 -29.14
C ASN A 729 -3.07 -19.08 -28.60
N GLU A 730 -4.08 -19.19 -29.47
CA GLU A 730 -5.43 -19.63 -29.10
C GLU A 730 -5.63 -21.15 -29.28
N LEU A 731 -4.61 -21.85 -29.78
CA LEU A 731 -4.67 -23.28 -30.08
C LEU A 731 -3.93 -24.12 -29.04
N LYS A 732 -4.48 -25.30 -28.74
CA LYS A 732 -3.81 -26.28 -27.88
C LYS A 732 -2.77 -27.06 -28.68
N VAL A 733 -1.52 -27.02 -28.24
CA VAL A 733 -0.44 -27.88 -28.76
C VAL A 733 -0.81 -29.34 -28.50
N ILE A 734 -0.78 -30.19 -29.53
CA ILE A 734 -1.04 -31.62 -29.39
C ILE A 734 0.25 -32.44 -29.24
N ASN A 735 1.34 -31.99 -29.87
CA ASN A 735 2.68 -32.56 -29.75
C ASN A 735 3.73 -31.46 -29.94
N THR A 736 4.87 -31.65 -29.29
CA THR A 736 6.08 -30.84 -29.50
C THR A 736 7.18 -31.76 -29.97
N HIS A 737 7.87 -31.37 -31.04
CA HIS A 737 9.01 -32.08 -31.61
C HIS A 737 10.25 -31.18 -31.59
N TYR A 738 11.43 -31.77 -31.43
CA TYR A 738 12.71 -31.10 -31.59
C TYR A 738 13.42 -31.69 -32.80
N LEU A 739 13.53 -30.91 -33.87
CA LEU A 739 13.95 -31.38 -35.19
C LEU A 739 15.27 -30.73 -35.58
N GLN A 740 16.20 -31.51 -36.15
CA GLN A 740 17.48 -30.97 -36.63
C GLN A 740 17.33 -30.19 -37.95
N ARG A 741 16.20 -30.39 -38.65
CA ARG A 741 15.88 -29.77 -39.93
C ARG A 741 14.46 -29.21 -39.92
N ILE A 742 14.18 -28.31 -40.88
CA ILE A 742 12.82 -27.91 -41.21
C ILE A 742 12.21 -29.02 -42.05
N GLU A 743 11.54 -29.95 -41.38
CA GLU A 743 10.86 -31.10 -41.98
C GLU A 743 9.58 -31.43 -41.23
N LEU A 744 8.71 -32.24 -41.83
CA LEU A 744 7.47 -32.68 -41.19
C LEU A 744 7.78 -33.78 -40.16
N PRO A 745 7.18 -33.73 -38.95
CA PRO A 745 7.29 -34.82 -37.98
C PRO A 745 6.81 -36.17 -38.55
N GLU A 746 7.45 -37.29 -38.18
CA GLU A 746 7.17 -38.64 -38.70
C GLU A 746 5.69 -39.06 -38.58
N THR A 747 5.00 -38.58 -37.53
CA THR A 747 3.57 -38.79 -37.31
C THR A 747 2.81 -37.48 -37.47
N SER A 748 2.37 -37.20 -38.68
CA SER A 748 1.62 -35.97 -38.99
C SER A 748 0.20 -36.28 -39.50
N PRO A 749 -0.86 -35.71 -38.88
CA PRO A 749 -2.21 -35.78 -39.41
C PRO A 749 -2.33 -35.13 -40.80
N SER A 750 -3.36 -35.51 -41.56
CA SER A 750 -3.67 -34.89 -42.86
C SER A 750 -4.15 -33.44 -42.75
N ASP A 751 -4.75 -33.07 -41.61
CA ASP A 751 -5.17 -31.71 -41.28
C ASP A 751 -4.41 -31.23 -40.05
N MET A 752 -3.50 -30.27 -40.23
CA MET A 752 -2.70 -29.75 -39.13
C MET A 752 -2.16 -28.35 -39.40
N ALA A 753 -1.77 -27.68 -38.31
CA ALA A 753 -0.86 -26.55 -38.34
C ALA A 753 0.45 -26.91 -37.63
N LEU A 754 1.57 -26.41 -38.14
CA LEU A 754 2.89 -26.51 -37.51
C LEU A 754 3.45 -25.11 -37.27
N LYS A 755 4.12 -24.96 -36.12
CA LYS A 755 4.87 -23.75 -35.77
C LYS A 755 6.29 -24.14 -35.40
N TYR A 756 7.25 -23.71 -36.22
CA TYR A 756 8.68 -23.87 -35.94
C TYR A 756 9.21 -22.60 -35.27
N THR A 757 10.00 -22.75 -34.22
CA THR A 757 10.66 -21.66 -33.51
C THR A 757 12.10 -22.05 -33.17
N GLY A 758 13.02 -21.12 -33.37
CA GLY A 758 14.44 -21.26 -33.02
C GLY A 758 15.24 -20.16 -33.67
N PHE A 759 16.42 -20.47 -34.17
CA PHE A 759 17.39 -19.55 -34.73
C PHE A 759 17.97 -20.07 -36.03
N ILE A 760 18.39 -19.13 -36.87
CA ILE A 760 19.25 -19.37 -38.01
C ILE A 760 20.59 -18.63 -37.82
N ASP A 761 21.70 -19.35 -37.78
CA ASP A 761 23.05 -18.78 -37.69
C ASP A 761 23.60 -18.51 -39.09
N VAL A 762 23.62 -17.24 -39.49
CA VAL A 762 24.07 -16.84 -40.82
C VAL A 762 25.55 -16.44 -40.80
N PRO A 763 26.38 -16.90 -41.76
CA PRO A 763 27.84 -16.84 -41.64
C PRO A 763 28.44 -15.47 -41.93
N GLU A 764 27.71 -14.58 -42.61
CA GLU A 764 28.24 -13.29 -43.04
C GLU A 764 27.18 -12.21 -43.20
N LYS A 765 27.64 -10.96 -43.28
CA LYS A 765 26.79 -9.80 -43.56
C LYS A 765 26.31 -9.84 -45.01
N ASN A 766 25.02 -10.04 -45.26
CA ASN A 766 24.47 -10.06 -46.62
C ASN A 766 22.98 -9.67 -46.66
N GLU A 767 22.47 -9.43 -47.86
CA GLU A 767 21.03 -9.53 -48.12
C GLU A 767 20.74 -10.99 -48.48
N TYR A 768 19.90 -11.63 -47.67
CA TYR A 768 19.50 -13.02 -47.84
C TYR A 768 18.10 -13.06 -48.44
N LEU A 769 17.95 -13.80 -49.53
CA LEU A 769 16.65 -14.13 -50.11
C LEU A 769 16.24 -15.51 -49.59
N PHE A 770 15.17 -15.54 -48.80
CA PHE A 770 14.54 -16.78 -48.36
C PHE A 770 13.43 -17.15 -49.33
N SER A 771 13.34 -18.43 -49.69
CA SER A 771 12.28 -18.97 -50.54
C SER A 771 11.58 -20.11 -49.81
N LEU A 772 10.28 -19.96 -49.54
CA LEU A 772 9.45 -20.91 -48.81
C LEU A 772 8.53 -21.63 -49.80
N ASP A 773 8.67 -22.94 -49.91
CA ASP A 773 7.85 -23.81 -50.77
C ASP A 773 6.99 -24.72 -49.90
N ALA A 774 5.68 -24.52 -49.97
CA ALA A 774 4.69 -25.23 -49.16
C ALA A 774 3.53 -25.74 -50.03
N ASP A 775 2.91 -26.84 -49.60
CA ASP A 775 1.74 -27.44 -50.27
C ASP A 775 0.44 -26.62 -50.12
N LEU A 776 0.37 -25.71 -49.14
CA LEU A 776 -0.80 -24.85 -48.92
C LEU A 776 -0.51 -23.41 -48.48
N SER A 777 -0.12 -23.17 -47.23
CA SER A 777 0.15 -21.82 -46.74
C SER A 777 1.19 -21.87 -45.65
N ALA A 778 2.18 -20.98 -45.78
CA ALA A 778 3.24 -20.84 -44.81
C ALA A 778 3.70 -19.38 -44.71
N ARG A 779 4.25 -19.02 -43.56
CA ARG A 779 4.87 -17.72 -43.31
C ARG A 779 6.23 -17.93 -42.68
N LEU A 780 7.22 -17.17 -43.13
CA LEU A 780 8.54 -17.08 -42.52
C LEU A 780 8.68 -15.72 -41.85
N TYR A 781 9.09 -15.75 -40.60
CA TYR A 781 9.53 -14.59 -39.85
C TYR A 781 11.02 -14.72 -39.49
N ILE A 782 11.77 -13.64 -39.69
CA ILE A 782 13.15 -13.50 -39.23
C ILE A 782 13.23 -12.24 -38.34
N ASP A 783 13.74 -12.38 -37.11
CA ASP A 783 13.79 -11.32 -36.09
C ASP A 783 12.43 -10.62 -35.87
N GLY A 784 11.35 -11.42 -35.93
CA GLY A 784 9.97 -10.97 -35.82
C GLY A 784 9.39 -10.26 -37.05
N ASN A 785 10.15 -10.13 -38.15
CA ASN A 785 9.68 -9.51 -39.39
C ASN A 785 9.16 -10.57 -40.35
N LEU A 786 7.95 -10.38 -40.89
CA LEU A 786 7.41 -11.26 -41.93
C LEU A 786 8.25 -11.10 -43.21
N VAL A 787 9.05 -12.11 -43.54
CA VAL A 787 9.93 -12.12 -44.72
C VAL A 787 9.23 -12.75 -45.91
N VAL A 788 8.57 -13.89 -45.70
CA VAL A 788 7.85 -14.61 -46.76
C VAL A 788 6.45 -14.94 -46.29
N SER A 789 5.46 -14.79 -47.17
CA SER A 789 4.08 -15.21 -46.94
C SER A 789 3.54 -15.87 -48.20
N SER A 790 3.01 -17.09 -48.08
CA SER A 790 2.34 -17.82 -49.17
C SER A 790 0.84 -18.03 -48.91
N GLU A 791 0.19 -17.08 -48.24
CA GLU A 791 -1.23 -17.17 -47.92
C GLU A 791 -2.10 -17.45 -49.15
N ASN A 792 -2.91 -18.51 -49.06
CA ASN A 792 -3.86 -18.97 -50.07
C ASN A 792 -3.24 -19.43 -51.41
N GLY A 793 -1.98 -19.87 -51.45
CA GLY A 793 -1.33 -20.29 -52.69
C GLY A 793 -0.34 -21.46 -52.56
N GLN A 794 -0.30 -22.33 -53.57
CA GLN A 794 0.71 -23.39 -53.69
C GLN A 794 1.99 -22.89 -54.35
N GLY A 795 3.13 -23.41 -53.90
CA GLY A 795 4.44 -23.20 -54.53
C GLY A 795 5.33 -22.17 -53.84
N GLU A 796 6.52 -22.00 -54.41
CA GLU A 796 7.60 -21.20 -53.83
C GLU A 796 7.32 -19.70 -53.84
N GLN A 797 7.39 -19.05 -52.67
CA GLN A 797 7.40 -17.60 -52.50
C GLN A 797 8.72 -17.14 -51.92
N SER A 798 9.19 -15.96 -52.30
CA SER A 798 10.49 -15.44 -51.84
C SER A 798 10.39 -14.05 -51.23
N GLY A 799 11.28 -13.76 -50.29
CA GLY A 799 11.41 -12.46 -49.64
C GLY A 799 12.83 -12.22 -49.15
N ALA A 800 13.26 -10.97 -49.21
CA ALA A 800 14.63 -10.57 -48.89
C ALA A 800 14.70 -9.88 -47.52
N ILE A 801 15.77 -10.15 -46.78
CA ILE A 801 16.11 -9.48 -45.52
C ILE A 801 17.63 -9.29 -45.41
N LYS A 802 18.06 -8.14 -44.91
CA LYS A 802 19.48 -7.83 -44.70
C LYS A 802 19.89 -8.30 -43.31
N LEU A 803 20.85 -9.22 -43.20
CA LEU A 803 21.29 -9.81 -41.93
C LEU A 803 22.80 -9.59 -41.72
N MET A 804 23.20 -9.34 -40.48
CA MET A 804 24.59 -9.39 -40.02
C MET A 804 24.98 -10.85 -39.71
N PRO A 805 26.28 -11.21 -39.61
CA PRO A 805 26.68 -12.56 -39.24
C PRO A 805 26.24 -12.90 -37.81
N GLY A 806 25.69 -14.09 -37.58
CA GLY A 806 25.29 -14.63 -36.27
C GLY A 806 23.89 -15.25 -36.25
N LYS A 807 23.40 -15.59 -35.06
CA LYS A 807 22.09 -16.23 -34.85
C LYS A 807 20.94 -15.22 -34.92
N HIS A 808 20.00 -15.42 -35.84
CA HIS A 808 18.78 -14.63 -35.99
C HIS A 808 17.56 -15.45 -35.61
N LEU A 809 16.56 -14.83 -34.98
CA LEU A 809 15.35 -15.54 -34.58
C LEU A 809 14.59 -16.01 -35.82
N LEU A 810 14.25 -17.29 -35.89
CA LEU A 810 13.52 -17.93 -36.98
C LEU A 810 12.18 -18.45 -36.46
N ARG A 811 11.10 -18.06 -37.14
CA ARG A 811 9.77 -18.63 -36.93
C ARG A 811 9.12 -18.99 -38.26
N ILE A 812 8.62 -20.22 -38.37
CA ILE A 812 7.84 -20.67 -39.53
C ILE A 812 6.45 -21.08 -39.05
N GLU A 813 5.43 -20.58 -39.70
CA GLU A 813 4.04 -20.99 -39.50
C GLU A 813 3.58 -21.71 -40.75
N TYR A 814 2.97 -22.88 -40.63
CA TYR A 814 2.58 -23.74 -41.77
C TYR A 814 1.25 -24.41 -41.49
N ILE A 815 0.42 -24.56 -42.53
CA ILE A 815 -0.79 -25.38 -42.50
C ILE A 815 -0.84 -26.34 -43.69
N THR A 816 -1.44 -27.51 -43.48
CA THR A 816 -1.82 -28.45 -44.55
C THR A 816 -3.22 -29.00 -44.28
N LYS A 817 -3.84 -29.59 -45.31
CA LYS A 817 -5.21 -30.11 -45.25
C LYS A 817 -5.39 -31.40 -46.05
N GLU A 818 -6.43 -32.13 -45.71
CA GLU A 818 -6.85 -33.35 -46.39
C GLU A 818 -7.02 -33.11 -47.90
N GLY A 819 -6.35 -33.93 -48.70
CA GLY A 819 -6.31 -33.80 -50.16
C GLY A 819 -5.01 -33.19 -50.72
N ASN A 820 -4.19 -32.55 -49.89
CA ASN A 820 -2.82 -32.18 -50.25
C ASN A 820 -1.82 -33.30 -49.89
N THR A 821 -0.65 -33.27 -50.53
CA THR A 821 0.53 -34.02 -50.05
C THR A 821 1.37 -33.05 -49.22
N PRO A 822 1.43 -33.19 -47.88
CA PRO A 822 2.16 -32.27 -47.02
C PRO A 822 3.61 -32.09 -47.47
N SER A 823 4.04 -30.83 -47.65
CA SER A 823 5.42 -30.51 -47.99
C SER A 823 5.77 -29.11 -47.50
N LEU A 824 6.93 -28.96 -46.86
CA LEU A 824 7.46 -27.68 -46.40
C LEU A 824 8.97 -27.68 -46.62
N ASN A 825 9.46 -26.76 -47.46
CA ASN A 825 10.87 -26.55 -47.71
C ASN A 825 11.22 -25.07 -47.58
N LEU A 826 12.31 -24.77 -46.87
CA LEU A 826 12.88 -23.43 -46.81
C LEU A 826 14.26 -23.42 -47.46
N LEU A 827 14.41 -22.59 -48.48
CA LEU A 827 15.66 -22.37 -49.20
C LEU A 827 16.20 -20.98 -48.86
N MET A 828 17.51 -20.82 -48.84
CA MET A 828 18.17 -19.51 -48.77
C MET A 828 19.14 -19.31 -49.93
N GLU A 829 19.27 -18.07 -50.38
CA GLU A 829 20.38 -17.63 -51.21
C GLU A 829 20.85 -16.23 -50.80
N SER A 830 22.09 -15.91 -51.15
CA SER A 830 22.67 -14.59 -50.99
C SER A 830 23.67 -14.37 -52.13
N THR A 831 24.35 -13.22 -52.15
CA THR A 831 25.42 -13.00 -53.14
C THR A 831 26.61 -13.96 -52.98
N SER A 832 26.73 -14.63 -51.84
CA SER A 832 27.82 -15.54 -51.47
C SER A 832 27.37 -17.00 -51.27
N ILE A 833 26.08 -17.25 -51.08
CA ILE A 833 25.48 -18.58 -50.90
C ILE A 833 24.56 -18.88 -52.09
N SER A 834 24.85 -19.94 -52.83
CA SER A 834 23.94 -20.44 -53.88
C SER A 834 22.67 -21.03 -53.27
N LYS A 835 21.52 -20.82 -53.92
CA LYS A 835 20.21 -21.32 -53.47
C LYS A 835 20.24 -22.78 -53.07
N ASN A 836 19.98 -23.05 -51.79
CA ASN A 836 19.95 -24.41 -51.24
C ASN A 836 19.08 -24.47 -49.97
N THR A 837 18.74 -25.67 -49.52
CA THR A 837 18.10 -25.90 -48.21
C THR A 837 19.00 -25.45 -47.08
N ILE A 838 18.40 -24.97 -45.98
CA ILE A 838 19.15 -24.56 -44.79
C ILE A 838 19.83 -25.78 -44.14
N PRO A 839 21.17 -25.79 -43.98
CA PRO A 839 21.88 -26.85 -43.28
C PRO A 839 21.50 -26.95 -41.79
N GLU A 840 21.50 -28.17 -41.25
CA GLU A 840 21.31 -28.43 -39.79
C GLU A 840 22.27 -27.59 -38.93
N SER A 841 23.51 -27.43 -39.41
CA SER A 841 24.54 -26.67 -38.72
C SER A 841 24.23 -25.17 -38.58
N MET A 842 23.22 -24.66 -39.30
CA MET A 842 22.76 -23.28 -39.22
C MET A 842 21.50 -23.15 -38.37
N LEU A 843 20.87 -24.24 -37.92
CA LEU A 843 19.62 -24.17 -37.14
C LEU A 843 19.89 -24.43 -35.67
N PHE A 844 19.38 -23.56 -34.80
CA PHE A 844 19.54 -23.69 -33.36
C PHE A 844 18.23 -23.48 -32.60
N LYS A 845 18.05 -24.13 -31.46
CA LYS A 845 16.95 -23.97 -30.51
C LYS A 845 17.51 -23.50 -29.17
N TYR A 846 16.66 -22.94 -28.32
CA TYR A 846 16.99 -22.81 -26.90
C TYR A 846 17.08 -24.20 -26.27
N ASN A 847 18.03 -24.37 -25.35
CA ASN A 847 18.08 -25.52 -24.47
C ASN A 847 16.99 -25.37 -23.39
N VAL A 848 16.19 -26.41 -23.14
CA VAL A 848 15.17 -26.35 -22.08
C VAL A 848 15.85 -26.67 -20.75
N LEU A 849 15.58 -25.90 -19.70
CA LEU A 849 16.17 -26.18 -18.39
C LEU A 849 15.71 -27.57 -17.90
N PRO A 850 16.62 -28.42 -17.39
CA PRO A 850 16.23 -29.66 -16.73
C PRO A 850 15.46 -29.37 -15.43
N GLU A 851 14.58 -30.29 -15.01
CA GLU A 851 13.81 -30.22 -13.77
C GLU A 851 14.41 -31.14 -12.70
N ILE A 852 14.43 -30.71 -11.44
CA ILE A 852 14.87 -31.52 -10.30
C ILE A 852 13.97 -31.36 -9.07
N MET A 853 13.68 -32.48 -8.42
CA MET A 853 12.83 -32.55 -7.23
C MET A 853 13.52 -33.31 -6.09
N LEU A 854 13.40 -32.77 -4.88
CA LEU A 854 13.80 -33.41 -3.63
C LEU A 854 12.56 -33.74 -2.79
N THR A 855 12.47 -34.96 -2.28
CA THR A 855 11.39 -35.38 -1.36
C THR A 855 11.92 -36.26 -0.22
N PHE A 856 11.36 -36.12 0.98
CA PHE A 856 11.67 -37.03 2.08
C PHE A 856 11.13 -38.44 1.77
N LYS A 857 11.95 -39.46 1.98
CA LYS A 857 11.56 -40.85 1.71
C LYS A 857 10.49 -41.38 2.67
N ASP A 858 10.57 -40.98 3.94
CA ASP A 858 9.73 -41.45 5.02
C ASP A 858 9.41 -40.29 5.99
N GLU A 859 8.19 -40.25 6.54
CA GLU A 859 7.83 -39.31 7.62
C GLU A 859 8.43 -39.77 8.96
N GLN A 860 9.33 -38.96 9.53
CA GLN A 860 10.04 -39.22 10.79
C GLN A 860 10.24 -37.89 11.56
N ASN A 861 10.45 -37.95 12.88
CA ASN A 861 10.71 -36.73 13.68
C ASN A 861 12.13 -36.18 13.45
N TYR A 862 13.08 -37.10 13.34
CA TYR A 862 14.46 -36.86 12.96
C TYR A 862 14.96 -38.10 12.23
N PHE A 863 16.01 -37.95 11.44
CA PHE A 863 16.66 -39.08 10.78
C PHE A 863 17.81 -39.59 11.64
N SER A 864 18.10 -40.89 11.57
CA SER A 864 19.28 -41.49 12.18
C SER A 864 20.32 -41.82 11.10
N GLU A 865 21.56 -42.08 11.50
CA GLU A 865 22.67 -42.35 10.57
C GLU A 865 22.44 -43.59 9.66
N ILE A 866 21.45 -44.42 9.98
CA ILE A 866 21.06 -45.60 9.20
C ILE A 866 19.92 -45.34 8.21
N ASP A 867 19.35 -44.14 8.21
CA ASP A 867 18.20 -43.81 7.38
C ASP A 867 18.56 -43.46 5.94
N SER A 868 17.63 -43.78 5.05
CA SER A 868 17.56 -43.19 3.72
C SER A 868 16.68 -41.95 3.81
N VAL A 869 17.22 -40.79 3.50
CA VAL A 869 16.63 -39.51 3.88
C VAL A 869 15.85 -38.87 2.75
N VAL A 870 16.54 -38.55 1.64
CA VAL A 870 15.98 -37.76 0.54
C VAL A 870 16.01 -38.56 -0.76
N ILE A 871 14.89 -38.59 -1.48
CA ILE A 871 14.78 -39.04 -2.87
C ILE A 871 15.08 -37.83 -3.76
N VAL A 872 16.03 -38.01 -4.67
CA VAL A 872 16.42 -37.03 -5.70
C VAL A 872 15.93 -37.54 -7.04
N LYS A 873 15.15 -36.73 -7.77
CA LYS A 873 14.65 -37.08 -9.10
C LYS A 873 14.82 -35.93 -10.08
N GLY A 874 15.50 -36.18 -11.18
CA GLY A 874 15.77 -35.24 -12.26
C GLY A 874 15.21 -35.69 -13.60
N GLU A 875 14.69 -34.76 -14.39
CA GLU A 875 14.15 -35.01 -15.74
C GLU A 875 14.58 -33.89 -16.69
N ASP A 876 14.83 -34.22 -17.96
CA ASP A 876 15.12 -33.24 -19.01
C ASP A 876 14.14 -33.46 -20.17
N ALA A 877 13.50 -32.38 -20.61
CA ALA A 877 12.43 -32.39 -21.59
C ALA A 877 12.93 -32.42 -23.04
N ASP A 878 14.16 -31.94 -23.31
CA ASP A 878 14.71 -31.87 -24.67
C ASP A 878 16.02 -32.63 -24.87
N GLY A 879 16.44 -33.39 -23.85
CA GLY A 879 17.59 -34.29 -23.87
C GLY A 879 17.60 -35.34 -22.76
N THR A 880 18.72 -35.43 -22.04
CA THR A 880 19.09 -36.39 -21.00
C THR A 880 19.89 -35.70 -19.91
N VAL A 881 19.77 -36.17 -18.67
CA VAL A 881 20.54 -35.65 -17.53
C VAL A 881 22.01 -36.07 -17.63
N ASP A 882 22.95 -35.13 -17.57
CA ASP A 882 24.39 -35.37 -17.55
C ASP A 882 24.91 -35.55 -16.11
N ALA A 883 24.48 -34.67 -15.20
CA ALA A 883 24.88 -34.73 -13.80
C ALA A 883 23.85 -34.12 -12.84
N ILE A 884 23.89 -34.56 -11.58
CA ILE A 884 23.21 -33.95 -10.45
C ILE A 884 24.24 -33.75 -9.32
N GLU A 885 24.48 -32.51 -8.95
CA GLU A 885 25.33 -32.10 -7.82
C GLU A 885 24.44 -31.88 -6.58
N ILE A 886 24.88 -32.37 -5.41
CA ILE A 886 24.19 -32.23 -4.13
C ILE A 886 25.00 -31.30 -3.25
N TYR A 887 24.36 -30.30 -2.68
CA TYR A 887 24.95 -29.31 -1.79
C TYR A 887 24.36 -29.40 -0.39
N ASP A 888 25.22 -29.35 0.64
CA ASP A 888 24.84 -29.15 2.03
C ASP A 888 25.36 -27.80 2.51
N ASN A 889 24.48 -26.90 2.94
CA ASN A 889 24.85 -25.53 3.37
C ASN A 889 25.78 -24.79 2.37
N ASP A 890 25.48 -24.93 1.08
CA ASP A 890 26.23 -24.38 -0.07
C ASP A 890 27.59 -25.05 -0.36
N GLU A 891 28.01 -26.05 0.42
CA GLU A 891 29.19 -26.87 0.13
C GLU A 891 28.81 -28.13 -0.65
N LEU A 892 29.60 -28.49 -1.67
CA LEU A 892 29.35 -29.68 -2.48
C LEU A 892 29.47 -30.94 -1.61
N TYR A 893 28.34 -31.60 -1.39
CA TYR A 893 28.20 -32.84 -0.63
C TYR A 893 28.50 -34.08 -1.49
N GLY A 894 28.10 -34.07 -2.77
CA GLY A 894 28.34 -35.18 -3.70
C GLY A 894 27.83 -34.90 -5.11
N GLN A 895 28.07 -35.82 -6.05
CA GLN A 895 27.60 -35.73 -7.42
C GLN A 895 27.22 -37.12 -7.95
N GLU A 896 26.14 -37.20 -8.72
CA GLU A 896 25.64 -38.42 -9.36
C GLU A 896 25.30 -38.17 -10.82
N THR A 897 25.28 -39.25 -11.63
CA THR A 897 24.87 -39.20 -13.05
C THR A 897 23.53 -39.90 -13.29
N ALA A 898 23.00 -40.57 -12.27
CA ALA A 898 21.68 -41.19 -12.32
C ALA A 898 20.61 -40.11 -12.18
N SER A 899 19.59 -40.14 -13.04
CA SER A 899 18.45 -39.23 -12.99
C SER A 899 17.52 -39.47 -11.79
N GLU A 900 17.70 -40.56 -11.03
CA GLU A 900 16.96 -40.83 -9.79
C GLU A 900 17.82 -41.64 -8.80
N PHE A 901 17.96 -41.16 -7.56
CA PHE A 901 18.69 -41.84 -6.48
C PHE A 901 18.24 -41.37 -5.08
N VAL A 902 18.81 -41.97 -4.03
CA VAL A 902 18.42 -41.71 -2.62
C VAL A 902 19.64 -41.44 -1.75
N LEU A 903 19.63 -40.32 -1.02
CA LEU A 903 20.64 -39.99 -0.01
C LEU A 903 20.48 -40.89 1.23
N LYS A 904 21.57 -41.50 1.69
CA LYS A 904 21.60 -42.46 2.80
C LYS A 904 22.97 -42.45 3.49
N ASN A 905 23.07 -43.03 4.69
CA ASN A 905 24.31 -43.12 5.49
C ASN A 905 24.89 -41.73 5.84
N MET A 906 24.02 -40.76 6.14
CA MET A 906 24.43 -39.41 6.50
C MET A 906 24.95 -39.41 7.95
N GLU A 907 26.04 -38.70 8.24
CA GLU A 907 26.59 -38.58 9.61
C GLU A 907 25.67 -37.72 10.48
N ALA A 908 25.73 -37.85 11.80
CA ALA A 908 24.94 -36.99 12.69
C ALA A 908 25.29 -35.50 12.52
N GLY A 909 24.27 -34.67 12.33
CA GLY A 909 24.39 -33.23 12.07
C GLY A 909 23.09 -32.62 11.55
N GLU A 910 23.05 -31.29 11.45
CA GLU A 910 21.99 -30.56 10.77
C GLU A 910 22.37 -30.39 9.29
N TYR A 911 21.45 -30.73 8.39
CA TYR A 911 21.65 -30.65 6.95
C TYR A 911 20.68 -29.67 6.30
N SER A 912 21.17 -28.98 5.27
CA SER A 912 20.37 -28.14 4.38
C SER A 912 20.71 -28.52 2.93
N ILE A 913 19.97 -29.51 2.42
CA ILE A 913 20.27 -30.13 1.13
C ILE A 913 19.57 -29.40 -0.02
N MET A 914 20.35 -29.04 -1.05
CA MET A 914 19.90 -28.59 -2.37
C MET A 914 20.53 -29.49 -3.44
N ALA A 915 19.86 -29.69 -4.57
CA ALA A 915 20.44 -30.39 -5.71
C ALA A 915 20.42 -29.51 -6.95
N ARG A 916 21.54 -29.47 -7.67
CA ARG A 916 21.70 -28.82 -8.97
C ARG A 916 21.78 -29.88 -10.06
N ILE A 917 20.90 -29.82 -11.03
CA ILE A 917 20.87 -30.72 -12.19
C ILE A 917 21.52 -30.04 -13.40
N ILE A 918 22.22 -30.83 -14.21
CA ILE A 918 22.91 -30.44 -15.43
C ILE A 918 22.49 -31.41 -16.53
N ASP A 919 22.02 -30.92 -17.67
CA ASP A 919 21.67 -31.77 -18.83
C ASP A 919 22.86 -32.00 -19.78
N ASN A 920 22.68 -32.87 -20.78
CA ASN A 920 23.71 -33.21 -21.79
C ASN A 920 24.15 -32.05 -22.67
N ASP A 921 23.42 -30.95 -22.61
CA ASP A 921 23.57 -29.76 -23.40
C ASP A 921 24.10 -28.57 -22.55
N GLY A 922 24.37 -28.83 -21.26
CA GLY A 922 24.97 -27.93 -20.29
C GLY A 922 24.01 -26.91 -19.67
N ALA A 923 22.69 -27.04 -19.85
CA ALA A 923 21.76 -26.24 -19.03
C ALA A 923 21.60 -26.83 -17.65
N GLU A 924 21.32 -25.94 -16.70
CA GLU A 924 21.43 -26.24 -15.29
C GLU A 924 20.25 -25.65 -14.53
N ASN A 925 19.77 -26.38 -13.52
CA ASN A 925 18.67 -25.93 -12.66
C ASN A 925 18.88 -26.41 -11.22
N GLU A 926 18.22 -25.79 -10.25
CA GLU A 926 18.39 -26.10 -8.83
C GLU A 926 17.06 -26.45 -8.16
N SER A 927 17.09 -27.34 -7.18
CA SER A 927 15.94 -27.69 -6.35
C SER A 927 15.74 -26.69 -5.22
N ASN A 928 14.54 -26.70 -4.63
CA ASN A 928 14.35 -26.13 -3.29
C ASN A 928 15.25 -26.82 -2.25
N ARG A 929 15.49 -26.13 -1.12
CA ARG A 929 16.24 -26.66 0.02
C ARG A 929 15.37 -27.55 0.91
N LEU A 930 15.87 -28.73 1.29
CA LEU A 930 15.31 -29.56 2.37
C LEU A 930 16.22 -29.49 3.60
N THR A 931 15.67 -29.02 4.72
CA THR A 931 16.36 -28.98 6.01
C THR A 931 15.89 -30.10 6.91
N PHE A 932 16.84 -30.81 7.54
CA PHE A 932 16.56 -31.90 8.47
C PHE A 932 17.75 -32.16 9.38
N GLU A 933 17.48 -32.82 10.51
CA GLU A 933 18.51 -33.23 11.46
C GLU A 933 18.72 -34.75 11.38
N VAL A 934 19.99 -35.16 11.32
CA VAL A 934 20.43 -36.54 11.51
C VAL A 934 21.03 -36.67 12.91
N ARG A 935 20.56 -37.60 13.73
CA ARG A 935 21.04 -37.82 15.10
C ARG A 935 21.79 -39.13 15.23
N SER A 936 22.82 -39.14 16.09
CA SER A 936 23.52 -40.36 16.49
C SER A 936 22.60 -41.29 17.31
N ALA A 937 22.86 -42.59 17.23
CA ALA A 937 22.19 -43.58 18.06
C ALA A 937 22.55 -43.43 19.56
N PHE A 938 21.62 -43.75 20.46
CA PHE A 938 21.88 -43.76 21.91
C PHE A 938 22.94 -44.82 22.26
N THR A 939 24.04 -44.43 22.90
CA THR A 939 25.06 -45.37 23.36
C THR A 939 24.51 -46.29 24.44
N VAL A 940 24.77 -47.59 24.32
CA VAL A 940 24.38 -48.62 25.29
C VAL A 940 25.62 -49.36 25.82
N PRO A 941 25.86 -49.44 27.16
CA PRO A 941 25.02 -48.94 28.27
C PRO A 941 24.81 -47.42 28.31
N GLY A 942 23.61 -46.99 28.68
CA GLY A 942 23.23 -45.58 28.71
C GLY A 942 21.74 -45.39 29.01
N THR A 943 21.26 -44.15 28.89
CA THR A 943 19.86 -43.79 29.16
C THR A 943 19.19 -43.38 27.87
N ILE A 944 18.02 -43.97 27.59
CA ILE A 944 17.12 -43.48 26.55
C ILE A 944 16.18 -42.45 27.19
N LEU A 945 16.26 -41.21 26.72
CA LEU A 945 15.25 -40.18 26.95
C LEU A 945 14.08 -40.48 26.01
N VAL A 946 12.92 -40.81 26.59
CA VAL A 946 11.80 -41.37 25.82
C VAL A 946 11.02 -40.30 25.05
N GLU A 947 11.23 -39.03 25.35
CA GLU A 947 10.77 -37.91 24.55
C GLU A 947 11.53 -37.80 23.21
N GLU A 948 12.72 -38.38 23.09
CA GLU A 948 13.61 -38.26 21.92
C GLU A 948 13.45 -39.44 20.93
N PHE A 949 12.21 -39.81 20.60
CA PHE A 949 11.93 -40.93 19.69
C PHE A 949 12.08 -40.55 18.21
N ARG A 950 12.74 -41.43 17.43
CA ARG A 950 12.96 -41.31 15.98
C ARG A 950 11.65 -41.39 15.21
N LYS A 951 10.84 -42.39 15.56
CA LYS A 951 9.52 -42.65 14.99
C LYS A 951 8.56 -43.00 16.11
N GLY A 952 7.41 -42.34 16.14
CA GLY A 952 6.39 -42.60 17.15
C GLY A 952 4.99 -42.56 16.58
N ASN A 953 4.10 -43.35 17.17
CA ASN A 953 2.68 -43.36 16.82
C ASN A 953 1.85 -43.43 18.10
N ASN A 954 0.83 -42.58 18.22
CA ASN A 954 -0.07 -42.48 19.38
C ASN A 954 0.66 -42.31 20.73
N VAL A 955 1.73 -41.51 20.73
CA VAL A 955 2.47 -41.08 21.92
C VAL A 955 2.36 -39.57 22.06
N VAL A 956 2.20 -39.08 23.29
CA VAL A 956 2.13 -37.65 23.60
C VAL A 956 3.24 -37.31 24.59
N ILE A 957 4.05 -36.30 24.29
CA ILE A 957 5.09 -35.80 25.21
C ILE A 957 4.44 -34.87 26.24
N ILE A 958 4.75 -35.07 27.51
CA ILE A 958 4.29 -34.25 28.64
C ILE A 958 5.47 -33.88 29.53
N GLU A 959 5.38 -32.78 30.28
CA GLU A 959 6.37 -32.49 31.32
C GLU A 959 6.34 -33.56 32.43
N SER A 960 7.52 -33.95 32.92
CA SER A 960 7.69 -34.94 33.98
C SER A 960 7.63 -34.28 35.36
N ASP A 961 6.90 -34.90 36.28
CA ASP A 961 6.89 -34.54 37.71
C ASP A 961 7.85 -35.39 38.56
N ASP A 962 8.71 -36.21 37.94
CA ASP A 962 9.78 -36.93 38.63
C ASP A 962 10.85 -35.97 39.19
N PHE A 963 11.69 -36.46 40.11
CA PHE A 963 12.61 -35.62 40.88
C PHE A 963 13.71 -34.94 40.04
N ASP A 964 14.02 -35.48 38.86
CA ASP A 964 14.99 -34.95 37.89
C ASP A 964 14.36 -33.99 36.87
N GLY A 965 13.03 -33.90 36.79
CA GLY A 965 12.31 -33.07 35.81
C GLY A 965 12.35 -33.68 34.41
N GLY A 966 12.39 -32.85 33.36
CA GLY A 966 12.44 -33.32 31.96
C GLY A 966 11.06 -33.65 31.40
N PHE A 967 11.01 -34.50 30.37
CA PHE A 967 9.75 -34.88 29.71
C PHE A 967 9.48 -36.38 29.85
N SER A 968 8.21 -36.75 29.72
CA SER A 968 7.74 -38.13 29.70
C SER A 968 6.88 -38.35 28.48
N ILE A 969 6.74 -39.59 28.03
CA ILE A 969 5.72 -39.96 27.04
C ILE A 969 4.52 -40.56 27.73
N LYS A 970 3.34 -40.21 27.24
CA LYS A 970 2.05 -40.77 27.63
C LYS A 970 1.40 -41.44 26.44
N SER A 971 0.95 -42.68 26.61
CA SER A 971 0.24 -43.43 25.57
C SER A 971 -0.85 -44.31 26.18
N THR A 972 -1.85 -44.68 25.38
CA THR A 972 -2.83 -45.73 25.73
C THR A 972 -2.66 -46.97 24.87
N TYR A 973 -2.32 -46.76 23.60
CA TYR A 973 -1.83 -47.76 22.66
C TYR A 973 -0.95 -47.00 21.68
N GLY A 974 0.27 -47.44 21.45
CA GLY A 974 1.21 -46.70 20.60
C GLY A 974 2.54 -47.42 20.48
N ALA A 975 3.49 -46.79 19.79
CA ALA A 975 4.86 -47.28 19.69
C ALA A 975 5.83 -46.12 19.57
N ALA A 976 7.06 -46.32 20.05
CA ALA A 976 8.17 -45.39 19.86
C ALA A 976 9.46 -46.17 19.60
N ASP A 977 10.19 -45.78 18.56
CA ASP A 977 11.46 -46.38 18.13
C ASP A 977 12.64 -45.45 18.42
N TYR A 978 13.75 -46.05 18.86
CA TYR A 978 14.99 -45.37 19.21
C TYR A 978 16.17 -46.13 18.59
N PRO A 979 17.05 -45.45 17.83
CA PRO A 979 18.31 -46.04 17.42
C PRO A 979 19.23 -46.18 18.64
N ILE A 980 19.81 -47.35 18.86
CA ILE A 980 20.79 -47.64 19.91
C ILE A 980 22.07 -48.20 19.32
N ASP A 981 23.22 -47.76 19.82
CA ASP A 981 24.53 -48.33 19.49
C ASP A 981 25.04 -49.17 20.66
N VAL A 982 25.10 -50.48 20.45
CA VAL A 982 25.43 -51.45 21.48
C VAL A 982 26.91 -51.84 21.35
N GLY A 983 27.73 -51.44 22.32
CA GLY A 983 29.18 -51.67 22.24
C GLY A 983 29.60 -53.14 22.21
N GLU A 984 28.91 -54.03 22.93
CA GLU A 984 29.22 -55.45 23.00
C GLU A 984 27.95 -56.31 23.03
N SER A 985 27.96 -57.49 22.40
CA SER A 985 26.80 -58.40 22.46
C SER A 985 26.64 -58.98 23.87
N GLY A 986 25.45 -58.92 24.46
CA GLY A 986 25.24 -59.37 25.84
C GLY A 986 23.80 -59.33 26.33
N VAL A 987 23.61 -59.72 27.60
CA VAL A 987 22.33 -59.57 28.31
C VAL A 987 22.35 -58.23 29.04
N TYR A 988 21.40 -57.37 28.70
CA TYR A 988 21.22 -56.03 29.26
C TYR A 988 19.95 -55.98 30.10
N GLN A 989 20.02 -55.27 31.22
CA GLN A 989 18.87 -54.89 32.02
C GLN A 989 18.35 -53.54 31.52
N LEU A 990 17.07 -53.50 31.19
CA LEU A 990 16.27 -52.30 30.92
C LEU A 990 15.55 -51.92 32.20
N THR A 991 15.69 -50.67 32.64
CA THR A 991 15.02 -50.12 33.81
C THR A 991 14.07 -49.02 33.36
N PHE A 992 12.77 -49.32 33.35
CA PHE A 992 11.70 -48.40 32.97
C PHE A 992 11.29 -47.56 34.18
N ARG A 993 11.32 -46.22 34.04
CA ARG A 993 10.92 -45.27 35.08
C ARG A 993 9.45 -44.83 34.89
N VAL A 994 8.55 -45.23 35.80
CA VAL A 994 7.08 -45.05 35.66
C VAL A 994 6.39 -44.65 36.98
N PRO A 995 5.24 -43.92 36.98
CA PRO A 995 4.62 -43.37 38.20
C PRO A 995 3.59 -44.27 38.94
N SER A 996 3.52 -45.59 38.71
CA SER A 996 2.65 -46.48 39.53
C SER A 996 3.03 -47.96 39.48
N SER A 997 2.46 -48.77 40.40
CA SER A 997 2.63 -50.23 40.47
C SER A 997 1.30 -51.03 40.61
N THR A 998 0.12 -50.44 40.35
CA THR A 998 -1.17 -51.16 40.52
C THR A 998 -2.09 -51.17 39.28
N ARG A 999 -2.42 -52.39 38.81
CA ARG A 999 -3.06 -52.81 37.51
C ARG A 999 -2.14 -52.70 36.30
N SER A 1000 -2.27 -53.56 35.28
CA SER A 1000 -1.25 -53.82 34.25
C SER A 1000 -1.28 -52.88 33.03
N ALA A 1001 -0.11 -52.38 32.62
CA ALA A 1001 0.17 -51.87 31.27
C ALA A 1001 1.44 -52.57 30.76
N ILE A 1002 1.47 -52.93 29.48
CA ILE A 1002 2.55 -53.75 28.92
C ILE A 1002 3.38 -52.90 27.96
N VAL A 1003 4.70 -52.94 28.15
CA VAL A 1003 5.67 -52.47 27.16
C VAL A 1003 6.25 -53.69 26.45
N LYS A 1004 5.97 -53.84 25.16
CA LYS A 1004 6.62 -54.85 24.32
C LYS A 1004 7.90 -54.24 23.77
N VAL A 1005 9.03 -54.85 24.11
CA VAL A 1005 10.34 -54.40 23.66
C VAL A 1005 10.69 -55.14 22.38
N LYS A 1006 10.93 -54.38 21.32
CA LYS A 1006 11.29 -54.87 19.99
C LYS A 1006 12.72 -54.48 19.65
N ILE A 1007 13.41 -55.34 18.91
CA ILE A 1007 14.70 -55.02 18.28
C ILE A 1007 14.55 -55.22 16.79
N ASN A 1008 14.82 -54.17 16.00
CA ASN A 1008 14.65 -54.14 14.55
C ASN A 1008 13.26 -54.65 14.11
N GLY A 1009 12.21 -54.18 14.83
CA GLY A 1009 10.81 -54.54 14.59
C GLY A 1009 10.38 -55.93 15.13
N LYS A 1010 11.32 -56.76 15.59
CA LYS A 1010 11.01 -58.08 16.16
C LYS A 1010 10.83 -58.00 17.68
N GLU A 1011 9.69 -58.46 18.19
CA GLU A 1011 9.44 -58.54 19.64
C GLU A 1011 10.42 -59.51 20.33
N MET A 1012 11.07 -59.02 21.38
CA MET A 1012 12.10 -59.74 22.14
C MET A 1012 11.60 -60.09 23.54
N THR A 1013 10.87 -59.20 24.20
CA THR A 1013 10.27 -59.41 25.52
C THR A 1013 9.07 -58.49 25.73
N SER A 1014 8.26 -58.79 26.75
CA SER A 1014 7.11 -57.99 27.17
C SER A 1014 7.22 -57.73 28.67
N VAL A 1015 7.05 -56.47 29.09
CA VAL A 1015 7.25 -56.02 30.47
C VAL A 1015 5.95 -55.41 30.99
N ASP A 1016 5.41 -55.95 32.08
CA ASP A 1016 4.29 -55.31 32.77
C ASP A 1016 4.83 -54.20 33.68
N VAL A 1017 4.58 -52.95 33.30
CA VAL A 1017 5.03 -51.75 34.02
C VAL A 1017 3.94 -51.12 34.88
N GLY A 1018 2.72 -51.68 34.85
CA GLY A 1018 1.56 -51.13 35.54
C GLY A 1018 0.92 -49.90 34.86
N ASN A 1019 -0.34 -49.60 35.20
CA ASN A 1019 -1.12 -48.46 34.70
C ASN A 1019 -0.77 -47.20 35.48
N THR A 1020 -0.33 -46.17 34.79
CA THR A 1020 0.39 -44.99 35.32
C THR A 1020 -0.50 -43.73 35.42
N GLY A 1021 -1.80 -43.93 35.65
CA GLY A 1021 -2.85 -42.93 35.41
C GLY A 1021 -3.01 -41.74 36.37
N THR A 1022 -2.15 -41.52 37.39
CA THR A 1022 -2.24 -40.39 38.35
C THR A 1022 -0.90 -40.09 39.06
N ASP A 1023 -0.74 -38.85 39.54
CA ASP A 1023 0.39 -38.21 40.28
C ASP A 1023 0.78 -38.92 41.59
N GLU A 1024 1.34 -40.13 41.48
CA GLU A 1024 1.76 -41.02 42.57
C GLU A 1024 3.26 -41.36 42.43
N PRO A 1025 3.96 -41.86 43.46
CA PRO A 1025 5.42 -41.95 43.46
C PRO A 1025 6.00 -42.76 42.28
N TRP A 1026 7.16 -42.33 41.78
CA TRP A 1026 7.87 -42.95 40.67
C TRP A 1026 8.65 -44.21 41.08
N TYR A 1027 8.57 -45.26 40.24
CA TYR A 1027 9.15 -46.59 40.43
C TYR A 1027 10.01 -47.02 39.24
N ASP A 1028 10.92 -47.96 39.50
CA ASP A 1028 11.76 -48.60 38.50
C ASP A 1028 11.27 -50.02 38.25
N VAL A 1029 10.90 -50.33 37.01
CA VAL A 1029 10.50 -51.68 36.57
C VAL A 1029 11.59 -52.23 35.67
N VAL A 1030 12.13 -53.41 36.00
CA VAL A 1030 13.27 -53.99 35.28
C VAL A 1030 12.86 -55.15 34.38
N ALA A 1031 13.53 -55.25 33.23
CA ALA A 1031 13.45 -56.40 32.33
C ALA A 1031 14.82 -56.72 31.75
N GLU A 1032 15.05 -57.95 31.33
CA GLU A 1032 16.29 -58.35 30.64
C GLU A 1032 16.03 -58.57 29.15
N ILE A 1033 16.98 -58.14 28.33
CA ILE A 1033 16.98 -58.33 26.88
C ILE A 1033 18.37 -58.73 26.40
N THR A 1034 18.46 -59.56 25.37
CA THR A 1034 19.73 -59.82 24.68
C THR A 1034 19.88 -58.87 23.51
N LEU A 1035 20.96 -58.08 23.52
CA LEU A 1035 21.32 -57.16 22.44
C LEU A 1035 22.56 -57.69 21.72
N SER A 1036 22.58 -57.57 20.39
CA SER A 1036 23.79 -57.82 19.61
C SER A 1036 24.66 -56.56 19.59
N SER A 1037 25.95 -56.67 19.29
CA SER A 1037 26.82 -55.49 19.12
C SER A 1037 26.49 -54.75 17.82
N GLY A 1038 26.60 -53.42 17.84
CA GLY A 1038 26.36 -52.51 16.73
C GLY A 1038 25.00 -51.81 16.80
N ILE A 1039 24.77 -50.93 15.82
CA ILE A 1039 23.56 -50.11 15.73
C ILE A 1039 22.33 -50.98 15.47
N GLN A 1040 21.31 -50.82 16.30
CA GLN A 1040 20.01 -51.48 16.21
C GLN A 1040 18.90 -50.47 16.53
N ILE A 1041 17.67 -50.76 16.12
CA ILE A 1041 16.49 -50.00 16.54
C ILE A 1041 15.83 -50.74 17.69
N ILE A 1042 15.77 -50.12 18.86
CA ILE A 1042 14.92 -50.59 19.96
C ILE A 1042 13.56 -49.89 19.89
N GLY A 1043 12.50 -50.68 19.83
CA GLY A 1043 11.13 -50.21 19.80
C GLY A 1043 10.40 -50.56 21.09
N PHE A 1044 9.58 -49.63 21.58
CA PHE A 1044 8.69 -49.84 22.70
C PHE A 1044 7.25 -49.71 22.22
N ASP A 1045 6.54 -50.84 22.11
CA ASP A 1045 5.10 -50.83 21.86
C ASP A 1045 4.35 -50.81 23.19
N PHE A 1046 3.44 -49.86 23.32
CA PHE A 1046 2.65 -49.62 24.51
C PHE A 1046 1.27 -50.26 24.37
N GLU A 1047 0.89 -51.11 25.33
CA GLU A 1047 -0.45 -51.67 25.46
C GLU A 1047 -1.04 -51.30 26.83
N GLY A 1048 -2.07 -50.45 26.82
CA GLY A 1048 -2.65 -49.88 28.04
C GLY A 1048 -2.12 -48.49 28.34
N ARG A 1049 -2.76 -47.82 29.31
CA ARG A 1049 -2.40 -46.45 29.71
C ARG A 1049 -1.05 -46.45 30.42
N ILE A 1050 -0.05 -45.83 29.80
CA ILE A 1050 1.33 -45.72 30.27
C ILE A 1050 1.80 -44.25 30.23
N THR A 1051 2.67 -43.93 31.19
CA THR A 1051 3.47 -42.73 31.34
C THR A 1051 4.87 -43.26 31.62
N LEU A 1052 5.80 -43.02 30.71
CA LEU A 1052 7.17 -43.48 30.80
C LEU A 1052 8.09 -42.27 30.74
N HIS A 1053 9.04 -42.17 31.68
CA HIS A 1053 9.94 -41.03 31.76
C HIS A 1053 11.32 -41.29 31.13
N LYS A 1054 11.90 -42.46 31.39
CA LYS A 1054 13.17 -42.87 30.77
C LYS A 1054 13.35 -44.37 30.84
N VAL A 1055 14.28 -44.88 30.03
CA VAL A 1055 14.74 -46.27 30.10
C VAL A 1055 16.25 -46.29 30.26
N ASP A 1056 16.71 -46.72 31.43
CA ASP A 1056 18.14 -46.94 31.67
C ASP A 1056 18.52 -48.35 31.20
N ILE A 1057 19.58 -48.47 30.41
CA ILE A 1057 20.08 -49.74 29.86
C ILE A 1057 21.47 -50.01 30.42
N SER A 1058 21.62 -51.12 31.15
CA SER A 1058 22.90 -51.51 31.77
C SER A 1058 23.21 -52.98 31.57
N MET A 1059 24.49 -53.36 31.61
CA MET A 1059 24.89 -54.78 31.53
C MET A 1059 24.39 -55.53 32.78
N ALA A 1060 23.71 -56.67 32.58
CA ALA A 1060 23.18 -57.46 33.69
C ALA A 1060 24.34 -58.07 34.52
N SER A 1061 24.68 -57.47 35.66
CA SER A 1061 25.66 -57.98 36.63
C SER A 1061 25.15 -57.81 38.06
N GLY A 1062 25.26 -58.86 38.88
CA GLY A 1062 24.51 -59.02 40.13
C GLY A 1062 24.82 -57.99 41.24
N ILE A 1063 23.75 -57.34 41.73
CA ILE A 1063 23.52 -56.72 43.05
C ILE A 1063 24.65 -55.85 43.65
N ASN A 1064 24.43 -54.54 43.74
CA ASN A 1064 24.30 -53.86 45.05
C ASN A 1064 23.83 -52.39 44.92
N SER A 1065 22.77 -52.10 45.65
CA SER A 1065 22.24 -50.79 45.99
C SER A 1065 23.22 -49.99 46.86
N GLU A 1066 23.80 -48.92 46.31
CA GLU A 1066 24.25 -47.79 47.13
C GLU A 1066 23.19 -46.68 47.03
N VAL A 1067 22.38 -46.53 48.09
CA VAL A 1067 21.53 -45.36 48.28
C VAL A 1067 22.45 -44.17 48.55
N LYS A 1068 22.82 -43.42 47.50
CA LYS A 1068 23.38 -42.08 47.65
C LYS A 1068 22.22 -41.14 47.98
N ASN A 1069 22.12 -40.67 49.23
CA ASN A 1069 21.22 -39.57 49.58
C ASN A 1069 21.59 -38.35 48.71
N ILE A 1070 20.75 -37.93 47.75
CA ILE A 1070 21.06 -36.75 46.91
C ILE A 1070 20.58 -35.48 47.62
N LEU A 1071 21.49 -34.54 47.87
CA LEU A 1071 21.23 -33.20 48.42
C LEU A 1071 21.39 -32.15 47.31
N LYS A 1072 20.33 -31.39 47.01
CA LYS A 1072 20.37 -30.22 46.10
C LYS A 1072 20.27 -28.92 46.90
N VAL A 1073 21.07 -27.93 46.56
CA VAL A 1073 21.02 -26.57 47.16
C VAL A 1073 20.87 -25.55 46.05
N SER A 1074 19.83 -24.73 46.12
CA SER A 1074 19.48 -23.74 45.10
C SER A 1074 18.86 -22.47 45.70
N PRO A 1075 19.10 -21.29 45.15
CA PRO A 1075 20.16 -20.99 44.19
C PRO A 1075 21.53 -21.07 44.90
N ASN A 1076 22.57 -21.48 44.17
CA ASN A 1076 23.95 -21.42 44.67
C ASN A 1076 24.89 -21.08 43.51
N PRO A 1077 25.37 -19.82 43.39
CA PRO A 1077 25.35 -18.78 44.43
C PRO A 1077 23.96 -18.16 44.70
N SER A 1078 23.70 -17.70 45.93
CA SER A 1078 22.47 -16.98 46.32
C SER A 1078 22.79 -15.57 46.80
N SER A 1079 21.95 -14.58 46.48
CA SER A 1079 21.98 -13.24 47.08
C SER A 1079 21.16 -13.15 48.37
N ASN A 1080 20.24 -14.10 48.63
CA ASN A 1080 19.35 -14.09 49.79
C ASN A 1080 19.52 -15.38 50.65
N GLU A 1081 18.56 -16.29 50.69
CA GLU A 1081 18.71 -17.57 51.37
C GLU A 1081 18.98 -18.71 50.38
N PHE A 1082 19.44 -19.85 50.89
CA PHE A 1082 19.63 -21.09 50.13
C PHE A 1082 18.48 -22.05 50.46
N LEU A 1083 17.83 -22.59 49.43
CA LEU A 1083 16.85 -23.66 49.56
C LEU A 1083 17.58 -25.02 49.48
N ILE A 1084 17.36 -25.88 50.47
CA ILE A 1084 17.99 -27.18 50.58
C ILE A 1084 16.92 -28.25 50.36
N ARG A 1085 17.07 -29.08 49.32
CA ARG A 1085 16.23 -30.24 49.04
C ARG A 1085 17.00 -31.54 49.26
N SER A 1086 16.39 -32.49 49.97
CA SER A 1086 16.99 -33.80 50.27
C SER A 1086 16.01 -34.90 49.88
N GLN A 1087 16.49 -36.02 49.34
CA GLN A 1087 15.67 -37.21 49.10
C GLN A 1087 15.27 -37.95 50.40
N HIS A 1088 15.88 -37.63 51.56
CA HIS A 1088 15.62 -38.27 52.86
C HIS A 1088 15.51 -37.27 54.03
N PRO A 1089 14.89 -37.65 55.18
CA PRO A 1089 14.72 -36.77 56.34
C PRO A 1089 16.03 -36.30 57.00
N VAL A 1090 16.10 -35.01 57.32
CA VAL A 1090 17.28 -34.33 57.87
C VAL A 1090 17.11 -34.03 59.37
N SER A 1091 18.18 -34.15 60.16
CA SER A 1091 18.20 -33.85 61.60
C SER A 1091 18.87 -32.52 61.96
N ASN A 1092 19.88 -32.08 61.20
CA ASN A 1092 20.61 -30.85 61.50
C ASN A 1092 21.25 -30.24 60.24
N ILE A 1093 21.27 -28.90 60.17
CA ILE A 1093 21.91 -28.14 59.08
C ILE A 1093 22.80 -27.07 59.70
N VAL A 1094 24.08 -27.04 59.31
CA VAL A 1094 25.08 -26.10 59.85
C VAL A 1094 25.92 -25.51 58.73
N VAL A 1095 26.08 -24.19 58.69
CA VAL A 1095 26.98 -23.49 57.77
C VAL A 1095 28.25 -23.10 58.52
N TYR A 1096 29.40 -23.40 57.93
CA TYR A 1096 30.71 -23.02 58.44
C TYR A 1096 31.37 -21.99 57.52
N ASP A 1097 32.08 -21.02 58.11
CA ASP A 1097 33.05 -20.22 57.35
C ASP A 1097 34.29 -21.07 56.99
N LEU A 1098 35.17 -20.52 56.15
CA LEU A 1098 36.38 -21.23 55.70
C LEU A 1098 37.43 -21.42 56.80
N LEU A 1099 37.25 -20.80 57.98
CA LEU A 1099 38.10 -21.01 59.16
C LEU A 1099 37.55 -22.10 60.07
N GLY A 1100 36.37 -22.68 59.74
CA GLY A 1100 35.72 -23.73 60.51
C GLY A 1100 34.83 -23.23 61.64
N ASN A 1101 34.56 -21.92 61.74
CA ASN A 1101 33.60 -21.39 62.70
C ASN A 1101 32.18 -21.53 62.15
N VAL A 1102 31.21 -21.78 63.04
CA VAL A 1102 29.79 -21.85 62.64
C VAL A 1102 29.28 -20.45 62.30
N ALA A 1103 28.92 -20.25 61.04
CA ALA A 1103 28.40 -18.98 60.52
C ALA A 1103 26.87 -18.91 60.57
N ASP A 1104 26.17 -20.05 60.43
CA ASP A 1104 24.71 -20.16 60.60
C ASP A 1104 24.33 -21.60 60.97
N ARG A 1105 23.16 -21.82 61.58
CA ARG A 1105 22.61 -23.17 61.84
C ARG A 1105 21.09 -23.16 61.91
N SER A 1106 20.50 -24.24 61.44
CA SER A 1106 19.06 -24.50 61.56
C SER A 1106 18.85 -25.87 62.20
N SER A 1107 18.16 -25.88 63.34
CA SER A 1107 17.70 -27.10 64.01
C SER A 1107 16.21 -27.29 63.72
N GLN A 1108 15.88 -28.05 62.69
CA GLN A 1108 14.49 -28.39 62.37
C GLN A 1108 14.17 -29.75 62.98
N LYS A 1109 13.18 -29.79 63.88
CA LYS A 1109 12.52 -31.02 64.31
C LYS A 1109 11.18 -31.09 63.58
N GLU A 1110 11.06 -32.06 62.68
CA GLU A 1110 9.83 -32.56 62.05
C GLU A 1110 9.32 -31.87 60.75
N SER A 1111 9.60 -32.57 59.63
CA SER A 1111 8.83 -32.69 58.38
C SER A 1111 8.85 -31.59 57.30
N ARG A 1112 9.67 -31.81 56.26
CA ARG A 1112 9.38 -31.83 54.80
C ARG A 1112 10.71 -31.65 54.05
N PHE A 1113 10.82 -32.20 52.84
CA PHE A 1113 12.05 -32.35 52.03
C PHE A 1113 12.71 -31.02 51.57
N VAL A 1114 12.37 -29.88 52.17
CA VAL A 1114 12.84 -28.55 51.82
C VAL A 1114 13.08 -27.72 53.08
N SER A 1115 14.27 -27.11 53.24
CA SER A 1115 14.60 -26.17 54.33
C SER A 1115 15.36 -24.95 53.78
N SER A 1116 15.22 -23.77 54.39
CA SER A 1116 15.98 -22.57 54.01
C SER A 1116 17.01 -22.14 55.07
N ILE A 1117 18.16 -21.61 54.63
CA ILE A 1117 19.26 -21.15 55.51
C ILE A 1117 20.09 -20.03 54.85
N GLY A 1118 20.81 -19.23 55.62
CA GLY A 1118 21.86 -18.35 55.09
C GLY A 1118 21.42 -16.93 54.71
N ALA A 1119 20.20 -16.51 55.06
CA ALA A 1119 19.70 -15.15 54.82
C ALA A 1119 20.63 -14.06 55.41
N GLY A 1120 21.16 -14.30 56.62
CA GLY A 1120 22.02 -13.36 57.35
C GLY A 1120 23.53 -13.49 57.09
N LEU A 1121 23.96 -14.37 56.18
CA LEU A 1121 25.38 -14.52 55.85
C LEU A 1121 25.90 -13.28 55.11
N ARG A 1122 27.16 -12.90 55.34
CA ARG A 1122 27.83 -11.85 54.55
C ARG A 1122 28.24 -12.42 53.19
N PRO A 1123 28.41 -11.58 52.15
CA PRO A 1123 28.99 -12.02 50.88
C PRO A 1123 30.30 -12.79 51.10
N GLY A 1124 30.40 -13.99 50.54
CA GLY A 1124 31.51 -14.90 50.81
C GLY A 1124 31.21 -16.36 50.51
N MET A 1125 32.24 -17.20 50.65
CA MET A 1125 32.19 -18.64 50.44
C MET A 1125 32.10 -19.37 51.77
N TYR A 1126 31.19 -20.33 51.87
CA TYR A 1126 30.92 -21.10 53.08
C TYR A 1126 30.79 -22.60 52.77
N VAL A 1127 30.85 -23.44 53.80
CA VAL A 1127 30.58 -24.88 53.71
C VAL A 1127 29.31 -25.19 54.49
N LEU A 1128 28.27 -25.60 53.77
CA LEU A 1128 27.03 -26.12 54.35
C LEU A 1128 27.21 -27.60 54.66
N VAL A 1129 26.84 -28.04 55.86
CA VAL A 1129 26.84 -29.44 56.28
C VAL A 1129 25.44 -29.84 56.72
N VAL A 1130 24.90 -30.89 56.11
CA VAL A 1130 23.59 -31.47 56.38
C VAL A 1130 23.77 -32.85 57.01
N THR A 1131 23.11 -33.08 58.14
CA THR A 1131 23.12 -34.37 58.84
C THR A 1131 21.75 -35.03 58.73
N GLY A 1132 21.69 -36.26 58.19
CA GLY A 1132 20.47 -37.09 58.16
C GLY A 1132 20.02 -37.55 59.55
N GLN A 1133 18.79 -38.05 59.69
CA GLN A 1133 18.36 -38.67 60.95
C GLN A 1133 19.08 -39.99 61.26
N ASP A 1134 19.59 -40.66 60.23
CA ASP A 1134 20.43 -41.87 60.33
C ASP A 1134 21.87 -41.58 60.78
N GLY A 1135 22.23 -40.30 60.97
CA GLY A 1135 23.57 -39.86 61.34
C GLY A 1135 24.53 -39.64 60.16
N SER A 1136 24.09 -39.89 58.91
CA SER A 1136 24.86 -39.56 57.71
C SER A 1136 25.13 -38.06 57.62
N LYS A 1137 26.29 -37.65 57.09
CA LYS A 1137 26.65 -36.24 56.90
C LYS A 1137 27.08 -36.00 55.46
N GLN A 1138 26.56 -34.93 54.86
CA GLN A 1138 27.01 -34.41 53.57
C GLN A 1138 27.38 -32.94 53.70
N SER A 1139 28.39 -32.52 52.96
CA SER A 1139 28.82 -31.13 52.89
C SER A 1139 28.82 -30.62 51.46
N ILE A 1140 28.39 -29.37 51.27
CA ILE A 1140 28.39 -28.69 49.98
C ILE A 1140 28.91 -27.27 50.15
N LYS A 1141 29.73 -26.83 49.19
CA LYS A 1141 30.19 -25.44 49.13
C LYS A 1141 29.05 -24.55 48.69
N ILE A 1142 28.78 -23.48 49.44
CA ILE A 1142 27.79 -22.46 49.08
C ILE A 1142 28.45 -21.09 48.95
N ILE A 1143 27.94 -20.26 48.05
CA ILE A 1143 28.46 -18.91 47.77
C ILE A 1143 27.33 -17.90 47.98
N LYS A 1144 27.51 -17.01 48.97
CA LYS A 1144 26.64 -15.86 49.21
C LYS A 1144 27.18 -14.68 48.39
N LYS A 1145 26.38 -14.18 47.45
CA LYS A 1145 26.74 -13.01 46.62
C LYS A 1145 26.70 -11.71 47.40
#